data_AF-A0A679JD39-F1
#
_entry.id   AF-A0A679JD39-F1
#
_cell.length_a   1.000
_cell.length_b   1.000
_cell.length_c   1.000
_cell.angle_alpha   90.00
_cell.angle_beta   90.00
_cell.angle_gamma   90.00
#
_symmetry.space_group_name_H-M   'P 1'
#
loop_
_entity.id
_entity.type
_entity.pdbx_description
1 polymer ?
#
loop_
_entity_poly.entity_id
_entity_poly.type
_entity_poly.pdbx_seq_one_letter_code
_entity_poly.pdbx_strand_id
1 'polypeptide(L)'
;MTHRGRGSRPAWPFKTLALTLAIVLTACGGGGGGASFPLIPPSSGGTPPGSQPPAAQPENPAPVTPPPTCAAAVPAGAPLAAISSVQGTGDISPMASQAVTVRGVVVGDFQSTGPTSVKLNGFFVQQLVPDADPMTSEGVFVHAPNNAARVAVGDYVQVTGVVAEFGQTAGVGAKPDSITQIAGTTPTPLAISVCGSGVVVEPTQITLPVADESALERYEGMLVEIAQPLAVTELFELGRYGQMVLSLNGRQFNPTNGNATATHAQNLLARIVLDDGASVSNPNPIPYLSAAGTDGTRRMGDTTQKVTGILSHNFGAYRIQPTVAPVFAQANPRQPTAPVVGGSLKVASLNVLNYFTTFVDGTNAAGQTGQVCLLGTGVATDCRGANNLNEFKRQQAKIVAAIAGLDADVIGLMEIQNTDVATNDLLAALNAKLGANTYAAVNSGVFGTDAIKVDILYKPAKVQRVGNVVLPTGTDLADYTAASGRPPLAQRFSAVGNNGGFWFVVNHLKSKGSCPATGDTDQGQGCWNLARTQQATALNSFVSKLKARGTTGENDVLMMGDFNSYLLEDPTKVLEGAANESLLKRMPASDRYTYVFGGETGALDHAYASASLASQVSGVNVWHINSDEPTALDYNTDFTTDDRYAPTPFRASDHDPVLVGLNLAADTAVVEPIVSATIAASAKTGDTYSVDITEATPGGATTMTSLTVDWGDGTTATTAAGTGPVTHTYAAAGTFTVVVTLTNSAGQTATKAGNVNVTTTVVVLPPGPPDLFFSEYVEGSSNNKAIELYNPTASAIDLSLYAVKLYSNGATAPTSTQALSGSLPPGGTIVLANAGATAAFKPAGTQDSGVANFNGDDALTLEKSGTVIDRIGQVGFDPGTEWKSANGASTLNQTLRRKPTITSGDPNPGIAFDTAAQWDSLPIDTSAGLGSHTVD
;
A
#
# COMPACT_ATOMS: atom_id res chain seq x y z
N MET A 1 1.84 -0.33 -0.86
CA MET A 1 1.44 0.76 0.07
C MET A 1 2.72 1.41 0.56
N THR A 2 3.06 2.59 0.03
CA THR A 2 4.15 3.39 0.55
C THR A 2 3.64 4.09 1.81
N HIS A 3 4.11 3.66 2.98
CA HIS A 3 3.94 4.38 4.25
C HIS A 3 4.74 5.69 4.18
N ARG A 4 4.19 6.70 3.51
CA ARG A 4 4.59 8.10 3.74
C ARG A 4 3.60 8.71 4.69
N GLY A 5 4.03 8.82 5.95
CA GLY A 5 3.42 9.69 6.92
C GLY A 5 3.36 11.12 6.40
N ARG A 6 2.15 11.54 6.02
CA ARG A 6 1.57 12.84 6.36
C ARG A 6 0.09 12.58 6.59
N GLY A 7 -0.28 12.41 7.86
CA GLY A 7 -1.66 12.45 8.28
C GLY A 7 -2.20 13.88 8.14
N SER A 8 -2.54 14.30 6.92
CA SER A 8 -3.72 15.12 6.77
C SER A 8 -4.89 14.16 6.87
N ARG A 9 -5.63 14.22 7.99
CA ARG A 9 -6.95 13.60 8.09
C ARG A 9 -7.75 13.98 6.84
N PRO A 10 -8.42 13.06 6.13
CA PRO A 10 -9.42 13.49 5.16
C PRO A 10 -10.54 14.16 5.96
N ALA A 11 -10.62 15.49 5.85
CA ALA A 11 -11.79 16.24 6.27
C ALA A 11 -12.97 15.74 5.43
N TRP A 12 -13.97 15.18 6.09
CA TRP A 12 -15.24 14.80 5.47
C TRP A 12 -15.97 16.09 5.06
N PRO A 13 -16.24 16.37 3.77
CA PRO A 13 -17.04 17.51 3.42
C PRO A 13 -18.52 17.16 3.65
N PHE A 14 -19.09 17.64 4.75
CA PHE A 14 -20.54 17.71 4.91
C PHE A 14 -21.10 18.70 3.87
N LYS A 15 -21.74 18.19 2.81
CA LYS A 15 -22.69 18.99 2.02
C LYS A 15 -24.09 18.75 2.58
N THR A 16 -24.59 19.73 3.33
CA THR A 16 -25.97 19.83 3.77
C THR A 16 -26.87 19.97 2.55
N LEU A 17 -27.65 18.95 2.22
CA LEU A 17 -28.80 19.07 1.32
C LEU A 17 -30.05 19.17 2.19
N ALA A 18 -30.54 20.39 2.41
CA ALA A 18 -31.81 20.61 3.08
C ALA A 18 -32.95 20.16 2.16
N LEU A 19 -33.62 19.06 2.52
CA LEU A 19 -34.89 18.65 1.91
C LEU A 19 -36.00 18.82 2.95
N THR A 20 -36.79 19.88 2.78
CA THR A 20 -38.01 20.15 3.54
C THR A 20 -39.07 19.11 3.18
N LEU A 21 -39.36 18.19 4.09
CA LEU A 21 -40.50 17.28 3.96
C LEU A 21 -41.61 17.71 4.94
N ALA A 22 -42.63 18.38 4.41
CA ALA A 22 -43.88 18.63 5.10
C ALA A 22 -44.75 17.36 5.01
N ILE A 23 -45.05 16.74 6.15
CA ILE A 23 -46.06 15.67 6.24
C ILE A 23 -47.29 16.22 6.96
N VAL A 24 -48.39 16.27 6.23
CA VAL A 24 -49.74 16.56 6.70
C VAL A 24 -50.32 15.27 7.30
N LEU A 25 -50.74 15.32 8.56
CA LEU A 25 -51.57 14.27 9.17
C LEU A 25 -53.04 14.47 8.76
N THR A 26 -53.67 13.40 8.26
CA THR A 26 -55.13 13.26 8.21
C THR A 26 -55.53 11.94 8.83
N ALA A 27 -56.41 11.98 9.82
CA ALA A 27 -57.00 10.83 10.51
C ALA A 27 -58.36 10.44 9.90
N CYS A 28 -58.69 9.13 9.97
CA CYS A 28 -60.02 8.48 10.08
C CYS A 28 -59.78 6.95 9.92
N GLY A 29 -59.98 6.08 10.92
CA GLY A 29 -61.25 5.46 11.35
C GLY A 29 -61.53 4.16 10.55
N GLY A 30 -61.89 2.97 11.06
CA GLY A 30 -62.15 2.40 12.40
C GLY A 30 -62.65 0.94 12.28
N GLY A 31 -62.78 0.22 13.42
CA GLY A 31 -63.62 -0.99 13.66
C GLY A 31 -62.98 -2.37 13.40
N GLY A 32 -63.14 -3.42 14.22
CA GLY A 32 -63.85 -3.63 15.50
C GLY A 32 -64.03 -5.14 15.84
N GLY A 33 -64.11 -5.46 17.14
CA GLY A 33 -64.71 -6.69 17.76
C GLY A 33 -63.74 -7.81 18.19
N GLY A 34 -63.69 -8.35 19.42
CA GLY A 34 -64.40 -8.11 20.69
C GLY A 34 -64.92 -9.43 21.33
N ALA A 35 -64.42 -9.81 22.53
CA ALA A 35 -65.13 -10.54 23.62
C ALA A 35 -64.18 -10.84 24.81
N SER A 36 -64.50 -10.89 26.11
CA SER A 36 -65.52 -10.29 27.02
C SER A 36 -65.12 -10.69 28.48
N PHE A 37 -65.47 -9.86 29.47
CA PHE A 37 -65.03 -9.79 30.88
C PHE A 37 -65.79 -10.69 31.90
N PRO A 38 -65.52 -10.62 33.23
CA PRO A 38 -66.25 -9.64 34.06
C PRO A 38 -65.44 -8.89 35.16
N LEU A 39 -66.00 -7.74 35.55
CA LEU A 39 -65.62 -6.78 36.60
C LEU A 39 -66.60 -6.87 37.79
N ILE A 40 -66.16 -6.58 39.02
CA ILE A 40 -66.93 -5.89 40.08
C ILE A 40 -65.96 -5.00 40.95
N PRO A 41 -66.33 -3.76 41.33
CA PRO A 41 -65.49 -2.76 42.02
C PRO A 41 -65.65 -2.76 43.57
N PRO A 42 -64.94 -1.89 44.33
CA PRO A 42 -65.64 -0.69 44.84
C PRO A 42 -64.76 0.58 45.05
N SER A 43 -65.39 1.54 45.72
CA SER A 43 -65.31 3.00 45.72
C SER A 43 -64.26 3.70 46.59
N SER A 44 -64.09 4.98 46.26
CA SER A 44 -63.50 6.13 46.95
C SER A 44 -63.54 6.17 48.48
N GLY A 45 -62.37 6.51 49.06
CA GLY A 45 -62.19 7.08 50.38
C GLY A 45 -60.77 7.64 50.50
N GLY A 46 -60.63 8.96 50.66
CA GLY A 46 -59.34 9.66 50.73
C GLY A 46 -58.60 9.42 52.05
N THR A 47 -57.27 9.54 52.00
CA THR A 47 -56.36 9.62 53.17
C THR A 47 -54.94 10.03 52.71
N PRO A 48 -54.05 10.51 53.60
CA PRO A 48 -53.53 11.89 53.68
C PRO A 48 -52.22 12.12 52.90
N PRO A 49 -51.68 13.36 52.87
CA PRO A 49 -50.43 13.68 52.19
C PRO A 49 -49.29 12.81 52.72
N GLY A 50 -48.56 12.19 51.79
CA GLY A 50 -47.40 11.37 52.08
C GLY A 50 -46.36 12.16 52.88
N SER A 51 -45.83 11.50 53.91
CA SER A 51 -44.60 11.89 54.56
C SER A 51 -43.50 11.99 53.49
N GLN A 52 -43.12 13.23 53.17
CA GLN A 52 -41.90 13.54 52.46
C GLN A 52 -40.73 12.75 53.09
N PRO A 53 -39.89 12.07 52.29
CA PRO A 53 -38.52 11.84 52.73
C PRO A 53 -37.94 13.22 53.10
N PRO A 54 -37.17 13.37 54.18
CA PRO A 54 -36.61 14.67 54.53
C PRO A 54 -35.90 15.21 53.29
N ALA A 55 -36.29 16.41 52.87
CA ALA A 55 -35.53 17.14 51.87
C ALA A 55 -34.08 17.09 52.31
N ALA A 56 -33.19 16.58 51.43
CA ALA A 56 -31.78 16.86 51.59
C ALA A 56 -31.70 18.38 51.75
N GLN A 57 -31.28 18.83 52.93
CA GLN A 57 -30.92 20.23 53.08
C GLN A 57 -29.94 20.55 51.96
N PRO A 58 -29.97 21.75 51.36
CA PRO A 58 -28.82 22.21 50.62
C PRO A 58 -27.64 22.09 51.57
N GLU A 59 -26.73 21.16 51.31
CA GLU A 59 -25.44 21.19 51.97
C GLU A 59 -24.91 22.60 51.69
N ASN A 60 -24.65 23.35 52.76
CA ASN A 60 -23.92 24.60 52.61
C ASN A 60 -22.71 24.28 51.73
N PRO A 61 -22.47 25.03 50.63
CA PRO A 61 -21.22 24.85 49.90
C PRO A 61 -20.11 24.96 50.93
N ALA A 62 -19.21 23.96 50.94
CA ALA A 62 -18.06 23.97 51.82
C ALA A 62 -17.43 25.38 51.75
N PRO A 63 -17.03 25.98 52.89
CA PRO A 63 -16.48 27.33 52.88
C PRO A 63 -15.32 27.38 51.88
N VAL A 64 -15.52 28.10 50.78
CA VAL A 64 -14.51 28.27 49.74
C VAL A 64 -13.34 28.95 50.42
N THR A 65 -12.21 28.24 50.56
CA THR A 65 -11.00 28.84 51.10
C THR A 65 -10.67 30.07 50.26
N PRO A 66 -10.57 31.27 50.87
CA PRO A 66 -10.32 32.47 50.10
C PRO A 66 -9.00 32.30 49.34
N PRO A 67 -8.91 32.76 48.09
CA PRO A 67 -7.69 32.63 47.30
C PRO A 67 -6.51 33.29 48.02
N PRO A 68 -5.30 32.69 47.97
CA PRO A 68 -4.10 33.32 48.49
C PRO A 68 -3.88 34.71 47.90
N THR A 69 -3.39 35.65 48.72
CA THR A 69 -3.10 37.02 48.26
C THR A 69 -1.79 37.07 47.48
N CYS A 70 -1.79 37.68 46.30
CA CYS A 70 -0.58 37.93 45.53
C CYS A 70 0.05 39.29 45.86
N ALA A 71 1.32 39.28 46.30
CA ALA A 71 2.09 40.50 46.57
C ALA A 71 2.64 41.16 45.28
N ALA A 72 2.79 40.40 44.20
CA ALA A 72 3.28 40.91 42.91
C ALA A 72 2.26 41.88 42.27
N ALA A 73 2.72 43.07 41.88
CA ALA A 73 1.87 44.06 41.22
C ALA A 73 1.42 43.57 39.84
N VAL A 74 0.19 43.94 39.45
CA VAL A 74 -0.34 43.70 38.10
C VAL A 74 0.19 44.81 37.18
N PRO A 75 0.91 44.50 36.09
CA PRO A 75 1.42 45.51 35.17
C PRO A 75 0.30 46.26 34.45
N ALA A 76 0.42 47.59 34.32
CA ALA A 76 -0.60 48.42 33.66
C ALA A 76 -0.85 48.05 32.19
N GLY A 77 0.18 47.53 31.49
CA GLY A 77 0.09 47.07 30.09
C GLY A 77 -0.42 45.63 29.93
N ALA A 78 -0.72 44.92 31.01
CA ALA A 78 -1.20 43.54 31.00
C ALA A 78 -2.23 43.34 32.14
N PRO A 79 -3.48 43.82 31.96
CA PRO A 79 -4.48 43.86 33.02
C PRO A 79 -4.81 42.46 33.56
N LEU A 80 -5.28 42.42 34.81
CA LEU A 80 -5.78 41.18 35.42
C LEU A 80 -7.08 40.76 34.72
N ALA A 81 -7.09 39.52 34.21
CA ALA A 81 -8.23 38.89 33.56
C ALA A 81 -8.57 37.56 34.26
N ALA A 82 -9.85 37.19 34.24
CA ALA A 82 -10.28 35.85 34.62
C ALA A 82 -9.81 34.84 33.56
N ILE A 83 -9.44 33.63 33.96
CA ILE A 83 -9.02 32.61 32.98
C ILE A 83 -10.19 32.26 32.05
N SER A 84 -11.41 32.21 32.57
CA SER A 84 -12.63 32.06 31.77
C SER A 84 -12.80 33.12 30.68
N SER A 85 -12.41 34.37 30.93
CA SER A 85 -12.42 35.44 29.92
C SER A 85 -11.28 35.35 28.91
N VAL A 86 -10.15 34.74 29.29
CA VAL A 86 -9.05 34.44 28.37
C VAL A 86 -9.45 33.33 27.42
N GLN A 87 -10.11 32.28 27.90
CA GLN A 87 -10.61 31.19 27.05
C GLN A 87 -11.82 31.62 26.21
N GLY A 88 -12.85 32.17 26.84
CA GLY A 88 -14.13 32.45 26.19
C GLY A 88 -14.96 31.19 25.92
N THR A 89 -15.97 31.31 25.06
CA THR A 89 -16.95 30.24 24.77
C THR A 89 -16.71 29.53 23.43
N GLY A 90 -15.60 29.81 22.74
CA GLY A 90 -15.34 29.29 21.40
C GLY A 90 -13.89 28.84 21.26
N ASP A 91 -13.59 28.15 20.16
CA ASP A 91 -12.31 27.46 19.91
C ASP A 91 -11.08 28.38 19.72
N ILE A 92 -11.25 29.69 19.88
CA ILE A 92 -10.18 30.69 19.79
C ILE A 92 -10.41 31.70 20.88
N SER A 93 -9.35 32.01 21.62
CA SER A 93 -9.38 33.04 22.64
C SER A 93 -9.84 34.40 22.09
N PRO A 94 -10.83 35.07 22.72
CA PRO A 94 -11.19 36.45 22.38
C PRO A 94 -10.08 37.45 22.77
N MET A 95 -9.08 37.00 23.51
CA MET A 95 -7.93 37.79 23.96
C MET A 95 -6.64 37.45 23.20
N ALA A 96 -6.72 36.69 22.10
CA ALA A 96 -5.55 36.37 21.29
C ALA A 96 -4.75 37.63 20.90
N SER A 97 -3.42 37.54 21.03
CA SER A 97 -2.44 38.64 20.86
C SER A 97 -2.49 39.75 21.92
N GLN A 98 -3.33 39.65 22.95
CA GLN A 98 -3.38 40.63 24.03
C GLN A 98 -2.45 40.21 25.19
N ALA A 99 -1.83 41.21 25.83
CA ALA A 99 -1.09 41.00 27.07
C ALA A 99 -2.08 40.93 28.25
N VAL A 100 -1.95 39.90 29.09
CA VAL A 100 -2.84 39.66 30.22
C VAL A 100 -2.05 39.26 31.46
N THR A 101 -2.64 39.47 32.63
CA THR A 101 -2.24 38.82 33.88
C THR A 101 -3.38 37.91 34.33
N VAL A 102 -3.09 36.66 34.67
CA VAL A 102 -4.07 35.72 35.24
C VAL A 102 -3.62 35.26 36.62
N ARG A 103 -4.57 34.77 37.43
CA ARG A 103 -4.28 34.10 38.70
C ARG A 103 -5.05 32.79 38.77
N GLY A 104 -4.41 31.76 39.29
CA GLY A 104 -5.03 30.45 39.46
C GLY A 104 -4.09 29.44 40.10
N VAL A 105 -4.57 28.22 40.26
CA VAL A 105 -3.82 27.10 40.83
C VAL A 105 -3.17 26.30 39.71
N VAL A 106 -1.92 25.93 39.87
CA VAL A 106 -1.25 24.99 38.97
C VAL A 106 -1.86 23.61 39.18
N VAL A 107 -2.51 23.08 38.14
CA VAL A 107 -3.21 21.78 38.18
C VAL A 107 -2.49 20.68 37.39
N GLY A 108 -1.52 21.04 36.55
CA GLY A 108 -0.66 20.10 35.85
C GLY A 108 0.71 20.70 35.56
N ASP A 109 1.77 20.05 36.03
CA ASP A 109 3.16 20.46 35.79
C ASP A 109 3.78 19.59 34.69
N PHE A 110 4.01 20.19 33.52
CA PHE A 110 4.65 19.58 32.35
C PHE A 110 5.91 20.37 31.97
N GLN A 111 6.59 20.95 32.97
CA GLN A 111 7.81 21.69 32.76
C GLN A 111 8.96 20.71 32.50
N SER A 112 9.79 20.98 31.49
CA SER A 112 10.97 20.17 31.25
C SER A 112 12.01 20.39 32.36
N THR A 113 12.46 19.34 33.02
CA THR A 113 13.45 19.38 34.12
C THR A 113 14.89 19.15 33.65
N GLY A 114 15.10 19.01 32.34
CA GLY A 114 16.41 18.83 31.72
C GLY A 114 16.29 18.28 30.30
N PRO A 115 17.41 18.05 29.60
CA PRO A 115 17.43 17.53 28.24
C PRO A 115 16.87 16.10 28.12
N THR A 116 16.79 15.34 29.23
CA THR A 116 16.30 13.96 29.28
C THR A 116 14.87 13.82 29.80
N SER A 117 14.25 14.91 30.26
CA SER A 117 12.86 14.95 30.75
C SER A 117 12.12 16.03 30.00
N VAL A 118 11.95 15.80 28.68
CA VAL A 118 11.21 16.69 27.79
C VAL A 118 9.72 16.45 27.99
N LYS A 119 9.02 17.50 28.40
CA LYS A 119 7.57 17.51 28.59
C LYS A 119 6.93 18.50 27.62
N LEU A 120 5.82 19.14 27.98
CA LEU A 120 5.17 20.16 27.16
C LEU A 120 5.83 21.55 27.26
N ASN A 121 6.91 21.69 28.04
CA ASN A 121 7.61 22.96 28.31
C ASN A 121 6.73 24.02 29.00
N GLY A 122 5.83 23.60 29.88
CA GLY A 122 4.90 24.51 30.53
C GLY A 122 4.08 23.85 31.63
N PHE A 123 3.05 24.54 32.09
CA PHE A 123 2.15 24.04 33.13
C PHE A 123 0.75 24.59 32.88
N PHE A 124 -0.25 23.92 33.44
CA PHE A 124 -1.65 24.33 33.34
C PHE A 124 -2.07 25.02 34.63
N VAL A 125 -2.77 26.15 34.47
CA VAL A 125 -3.32 26.94 35.56
C VAL A 125 -4.83 26.92 35.46
N GLN A 126 -5.52 26.63 36.56
CA GLN A 126 -6.96 26.64 36.67
C GLN A 126 -7.45 27.69 37.67
N GLN A 127 -8.48 28.44 37.32
CA GLN A 127 -9.08 29.43 38.18
C GLN A 127 -9.68 28.76 39.44
N LEU A 128 -9.36 29.30 40.62
CA LEU A 128 -9.81 28.70 41.88
C LEU A 128 -11.31 28.88 42.14
N VAL A 129 -11.83 30.05 41.76
CA VAL A 129 -13.27 30.36 41.87
C VAL A 129 -13.80 30.45 40.44
N PRO A 130 -14.53 29.44 39.97
CA PRO A 130 -15.08 29.46 38.61
C PRO A 130 -16.07 30.61 38.46
N ASP A 131 -16.27 31.06 37.23
CA ASP A 131 -17.32 32.01 36.93
C ASP A 131 -18.71 31.33 36.90
N ALA A 132 -19.73 32.07 36.48
CA ALA A 132 -21.10 31.56 36.42
C ALA A 132 -21.47 30.94 35.06
N ASP A 133 -20.61 31.04 34.05
CA ASP A 133 -20.88 30.58 32.69
C ASP A 133 -20.27 29.18 32.45
N PRO A 134 -21.10 28.12 32.43
CA PRO A 134 -20.62 26.74 32.25
C PRO A 134 -20.10 26.46 30.83
N MET A 135 -20.13 27.44 29.93
CA MET A 135 -19.60 27.33 28.56
C MET A 135 -18.16 27.84 28.43
N THR A 136 -17.59 28.41 29.49
CA THR A 136 -16.20 28.87 29.49
C THR A 136 -15.30 27.92 30.26
N SER A 137 -14.06 27.78 29.82
CA SER A 137 -13.07 26.98 30.55
C SER A 137 -12.34 27.81 31.60
N GLU A 138 -12.14 27.20 32.76
CA GLU A 138 -11.36 27.78 33.86
C GLU A 138 -9.86 27.50 33.74
N GLY A 139 -9.44 26.74 32.74
CA GLY A 139 -8.06 26.28 32.55
C GLY A 139 -7.36 27.00 31.39
N VAL A 140 -6.06 27.25 31.54
CA VAL A 140 -5.20 27.76 30.46
C VAL A 140 -3.80 27.18 30.55
N PHE A 141 -3.17 26.94 29.41
CA PHE A 141 -1.77 26.51 29.36
C PHE A 141 -0.82 27.72 29.48
N VAL A 142 0.25 27.57 30.25
CA VAL A 142 1.33 28.56 30.32
C VAL A 142 2.58 27.96 29.70
N HIS A 143 2.94 28.44 28.51
CA HIS A 143 4.14 28.01 27.81
C HIS A 143 5.36 28.74 28.38
N ALA A 144 6.18 28.01 29.12
CA ALA A 144 7.29 28.53 29.91
C ALA A 144 8.62 27.81 29.61
N PRO A 145 9.13 27.89 28.37
CA PRO A 145 10.41 27.28 28.00
C PRO A 145 11.59 28.01 28.72
N ASN A 146 12.70 27.30 28.97
CA ASN A 146 13.99 27.84 29.45
C ASN A 146 14.05 28.44 30.88
N ASN A 147 14.03 27.61 31.93
CA ASN A 147 14.33 28.04 33.32
C ASN A 147 13.51 29.24 33.85
N ALA A 148 12.34 29.52 33.27
CA ALA A 148 11.32 30.33 33.92
C ALA A 148 11.05 29.79 35.34
N ALA A 149 10.59 30.66 36.25
CA ALA A 149 10.32 30.27 37.64
C ALA A 149 9.53 28.96 37.67
N ARG A 150 10.10 27.95 38.33
CA ARG A 150 9.47 26.62 38.46
C ARG A 150 8.27 26.76 39.40
N VAL A 151 7.23 26.02 39.08
CA VAL A 151 6.03 25.90 39.89
C VAL A 151 5.79 24.43 40.20
N ALA A 152 4.95 24.14 41.17
CA ALA A 152 4.48 22.80 41.48
C ALA A 152 2.95 22.75 41.44
N VAL A 153 2.39 21.56 41.21
CA VAL A 153 0.95 21.33 41.37
C VAL A 153 0.51 21.78 42.76
N GLY A 154 -0.56 22.58 42.82
CA GLY A 154 -1.09 23.20 44.04
C GLY A 154 -0.52 24.57 44.39
N ASP A 155 0.44 25.09 43.62
CA ASP A 155 0.85 26.49 43.72
C ASP A 155 -0.25 27.41 43.18
N TYR A 156 -0.62 28.44 43.95
CA TYR A 156 -1.46 29.53 43.47
C TYR A 156 -0.54 30.61 42.89
N VAL A 157 -0.64 30.86 41.59
CA VAL A 157 0.30 31.69 40.83
C VAL A 157 -0.37 32.92 40.22
N GLN A 158 0.42 33.97 40.05
CA GLN A 158 0.13 35.08 39.13
C GLN A 158 1.04 34.96 37.92
N VAL A 159 0.45 34.93 36.72
CA VAL A 159 1.16 34.80 35.45
C VAL A 159 0.84 35.99 34.56
N THR A 160 1.87 36.68 34.07
CA THR A 160 1.74 37.74 33.08
C THR A 160 2.42 37.32 31.77
N GLY A 161 1.72 37.48 30.65
CA GLY A 161 2.24 37.17 29.32
C GLY A 161 1.28 37.60 28.21
N VAL A 162 1.46 37.09 27.00
CA VAL A 162 0.59 37.32 25.85
C VAL A 162 -0.20 36.06 25.54
N VAL A 163 -1.50 36.20 25.32
CA VAL A 163 -2.37 35.10 24.90
C VAL A 163 -2.12 34.76 23.44
N ALA A 164 -1.98 33.48 23.13
CA ALA A 164 -1.76 32.97 21.78
C ALA A 164 -2.48 31.64 21.59
N GLU A 165 -2.81 31.35 20.34
CA GLU A 165 -3.25 30.03 19.89
C GLU A 165 -2.04 29.24 19.43
N PHE A 166 -1.82 28.06 20.00
CA PHE A 166 -0.71 27.20 19.61
C PHE A 166 -1.20 25.87 19.06
N GLY A 167 -0.81 25.55 17.81
CA GLY A 167 -1.16 24.30 17.17
C GLY A 167 -0.95 24.33 15.67
N GLN A 168 -1.69 23.52 14.93
CA GLN A 168 -1.56 23.43 13.47
C GLN A 168 -2.55 24.36 12.76
N THR A 169 -2.16 24.81 11.57
CA THR A 169 -3.10 25.52 10.69
C THR A 169 -4.19 24.53 10.26
N ALA A 170 -5.40 24.72 10.77
CA ALA A 170 -6.56 23.98 10.29
C ALA A 170 -6.83 24.33 8.81
N GLY A 171 -7.26 23.35 8.01
CA GLY A 171 -7.77 23.62 6.67
C GLY A 171 -8.98 24.54 6.72
N VAL A 172 -9.30 25.22 5.61
CA VAL A 172 -10.44 26.14 5.52
C VAL A 172 -11.74 25.44 5.93
N GLY A 173 -12.39 25.91 7.00
CA GLY A 173 -13.66 25.38 7.51
C GLY A 173 -13.55 24.26 8.56
N ALA A 174 -12.34 23.86 8.96
CA ALA A 174 -12.14 22.92 10.08
C ALA A 174 -12.07 23.67 11.43
N LYS A 175 -12.45 22.98 12.51
CA LYS A 175 -12.21 23.45 13.89
C LYS A 175 -10.75 23.88 14.02
N PRO A 176 -10.44 25.06 14.59
CA PRO A 176 -9.08 25.41 14.95
C PRO A 176 -8.40 24.26 15.71
N ASP A 177 -7.21 23.89 15.24
CA ASP A 177 -6.42 22.83 15.85
C ASP A 177 -5.33 23.45 16.72
N SER A 178 -5.77 24.19 17.74
CA SER A 178 -4.91 24.90 18.69
C SER A 178 -5.35 24.67 20.13
N ILE A 179 -4.43 25.03 21.03
CA ILE A 179 -4.66 25.26 22.45
C ILE A 179 -4.47 26.75 22.76
N THR A 180 -5.32 27.31 23.62
CA THR A 180 -5.08 28.64 24.19
C THR A 180 -3.92 28.58 25.18
N GLN A 181 -2.92 29.41 24.96
CA GLN A 181 -1.76 29.52 25.84
C GLN A 181 -1.40 30.96 26.20
N ILE A 182 -0.76 31.14 27.36
CA ILE A 182 -0.06 32.38 27.74
C ILE A 182 1.44 32.14 27.58
N ALA A 183 2.09 32.99 26.79
CA ALA A 183 3.51 32.90 26.48
C ALA A 183 4.22 34.26 26.57
N GLY A 184 5.55 34.24 26.73
CA GLY A 184 6.37 35.45 26.69
C GLY A 184 6.64 35.90 25.25
N THR A 185 6.59 37.22 25.01
CA THR A 185 6.99 37.85 23.74
C THR A 185 7.95 39.01 23.99
N THR A 186 8.51 39.58 22.93
CA THR A 186 9.12 40.93 23.02
C THR A 186 8.06 41.94 22.56
N PRO A 187 7.64 42.92 23.38
CA PRO A 187 8.27 43.41 24.61
C PRO A 187 7.67 42.88 25.93
N THR A 188 6.72 41.94 25.92
CA THR A 188 6.03 41.43 27.13
C THR A 188 6.58 40.06 27.55
N PRO A 189 7.66 39.99 28.33
CA PRO A 189 8.22 38.71 28.77
C PRO A 189 7.26 37.98 29.70
N LEU A 190 7.37 36.65 29.74
CA LEU A 190 6.62 35.83 30.68
C LEU A 190 7.11 36.11 32.11
N ALA A 191 6.20 36.50 33.00
CA ALA A 191 6.50 36.68 34.42
C ALA A 191 5.58 35.79 35.26
N ILE A 192 6.17 35.04 36.21
CA ILE A 192 5.47 34.08 37.05
C ILE A 192 5.82 34.38 38.51
N SER A 193 4.81 34.49 39.38
CA SER A 193 4.96 34.67 40.82
C SER A 193 4.10 33.65 41.57
N VAL A 194 4.70 32.88 42.47
CA VAL A 194 3.97 32.00 43.40
C VAL A 194 3.46 32.85 44.57
N CYS A 195 2.14 32.87 44.76
CA CYS A 195 1.44 33.65 45.78
C CYS A 195 1.00 32.81 46.99
N GLY A 196 0.92 31.49 46.82
CA GLY A 196 0.59 30.52 47.86
C GLY A 196 0.85 29.10 47.35
N SER A 197 0.84 28.11 48.24
CA SER A 197 1.05 26.69 47.90
C SER A 197 0.11 25.78 48.70
N GLY A 198 -0.02 24.54 48.27
CA GLY A 198 -0.89 23.54 48.93
C GLY A 198 -2.39 23.75 48.68
N VAL A 199 -2.75 24.49 47.62
CA VAL A 199 -4.14 24.66 47.20
C VAL A 199 -4.57 23.43 46.41
N VAL A 200 -5.73 22.86 46.74
CA VAL A 200 -6.27 21.68 46.07
C VAL A 200 -7.41 22.10 45.16
N VAL A 201 -7.41 21.58 43.93
CA VAL A 201 -8.52 21.68 42.98
C VAL A 201 -9.00 20.26 42.70
N GLU A 202 -10.29 20.02 42.93
CA GLU A 202 -10.90 18.72 42.62
C GLU A 202 -11.09 18.60 41.10
N PRO A 203 -10.81 17.42 40.50
CA PRO A 203 -11.03 17.21 39.07
C PRO A 203 -12.50 17.38 38.67
N THR A 204 -12.74 18.09 37.57
CA THR A 204 -14.07 18.17 36.96
C THR A 204 -14.43 16.83 36.33
N GLN A 205 -15.57 16.27 36.73
CA GLN A 205 -16.03 14.99 36.18
C GLN A 205 -16.56 15.19 34.76
N ILE A 206 -16.05 14.40 33.82
CA ILE A 206 -16.56 14.33 32.45
C ILE A 206 -16.97 12.88 32.14
N THR A 207 -18.03 12.73 31.35
CA THR A 207 -18.56 11.41 30.98
C THR A 207 -18.57 11.23 29.48
N LEU A 208 -18.24 10.03 29.04
CA LEU A 208 -18.47 9.54 27.70
C LEU A 208 -19.82 8.77 27.64
N PRO A 209 -20.49 8.71 26.47
CA PRO A 209 -20.19 9.52 25.30
C PRO A 209 -20.53 10.99 25.53
N VAL A 210 -19.79 11.89 24.90
CA VAL A 210 -20.17 13.30 24.85
C VAL A 210 -21.33 13.51 23.88
N ALA A 211 -22.16 14.52 24.12
CA ALA A 211 -23.28 14.83 23.22
C ALA A 211 -22.80 15.35 21.85
N ASP A 212 -21.70 16.11 21.87
CA ASP A 212 -21.00 16.65 20.70
C ASP A 212 -19.53 16.87 21.09
N GLU A 213 -18.59 16.79 20.15
CA GLU A 213 -17.17 16.99 20.43
C GLU A 213 -16.87 18.41 20.95
N SER A 214 -17.61 19.44 20.49
CA SER A 214 -17.49 20.81 21.00
C SER A 214 -17.86 20.95 22.47
N ALA A 215 -18.60 19.99 23.05
CA ALA A 215 -18.96 20.01 24.46
C ALA A 215 -17.76 19.85 25.40
N LEU A 216 -16.59 19.47 24.87
CA LEU A 216 -15.32 19.35 25.58
C LEU A 216 -14.55 20.68 25.64
N GLU A 217 -14.90 21.68 24.82
CA GLU A 217 -14.18 22.96 24.71
C GLU A 217 -14.20 23.73 26.04
N ARG A 218 -15.35 23.74 26.72
CA ARG A 218 -15.53 24.33 28.06
C ARG A 218 -14.66 23.72 29.17
N TYR A 219 -13.93 22.66 28.89
CA TYR A 219 -13.01 22.02 29.82
C TYR A 219 -11.55 22.12 29.36
N GLU A 220 -11.25 22.84 28.26
CA GLU A 220 -9.89 22.94 27.73
C GLU A 220 -8.92 23.56 28.74
N GLY A 221 -7.85 22.85 29.08
CA GLY A 221 -6.85 23.25 30.06
C GLY A 221 -7.23 22.96 31.52
N MET A 222 -8.43 22.43 31.79
CA MET A 222 -8.87 22.07 33.14
C MET A 222 -8.42 20.67 33.55
N LEU A 223 -8.26 20.48 34.86
CA LEU A 223 -8.12 19.17 35.47
C LEU A 223 -9.47 18.43 35.45
N VAL A 224 -9.51 17.31 34.75
CA VAL A 224 -10.70 16.48 34.57
C VAL A 224 -10.47 15.04 35.01
N GLU A 225 -11.55 14.33 35.29
CA GLU A 225 -11.55 12.89 35.51
C GLU A 225 -12.69 12.22 34.71
N ILE A 226 -12.35 11.13 34.03
CA ILE A 226 -13.34 10.18 33.50
C ILE A 226 -13.35 8.99 34.45
N ALA A 227 -14.34 8.93 35.34
CA ALA A 227 -14.55 7.83 36.28
C ALA A 227 -15.44 6.73 35.69
N GLN A 228 -15.16 6.30 34.45
CA GLN A 228 -15.84 5.21 33.76
C GLN A 228 -14.83 4.14 33.34
N PRO A 229 -15.20 2.85 33.33
CA PRO A 229 -14.36 1.82 32.73
C PRO A 229 -14.15 2.10 31.24
N LEU A 230 -12.89 2.23 30.84
CA LEU A 230 -12.48 2.45 29.45
C LEU A 230 -11.61 1.30 28.97
N ALA A 231 -11.67 1.00 27.68
CA ALA A 231 -10.79 0.04 27.04
C ALA A 231 -9.93 0.70 25.96
N VAL A 232 -8.73 0.17 25.75
CA VAL A 232 -7.87 0.56 24.62
C VAL A 232 -8.55 0.18 23.31
N THR A 233 -8.66 1.14 22.40
CA THR A 233 -9.25 0.93 21.07
C THR A 233 -8.37 1.41 19.92
N GLU A 234 -7.23 2.05 20.16
CA GLU A 234 -6.25 2.39 19.11
C GLU A 234 -4.85 2.50 19.71
N LEU A 235 -3.85 2.00 18.98
CA LEU A 235 -2.46 1.89 19.40
C LEU A 235 -1.44 2.32 18.33
N PHE A 236 -1.89 2.73 17.15
CA PHE A 236 -1.02 3.06 16.02
C PHE A 236 0.06 4.12 16.36
N GLU A 237 -0.30 5.11 17.17
CA GLU A 237 0.58 6.23 17.55
C GLU A 237 1.35 6.00 18.87
N LEU A 238 1.21 4.83 19.51
CA LEU A 238 1.79 4.60 20.85
C LEU A 238 3.31 4.67 20.83
N GLY A 239 3.95 3.98 19.89
CA GLY A 239 5.41 3.97 19.78
C GLY A 239 6.00 5.31 19.31
N ARG A 240 5.23 6.05 18.49
CA ARG A 240 5.71 7.27 17.84
C ARG A 240 5.48 8.53 18.66
N TYR A 241 4.35 8.63 19.35
CA TYR A 241 3.97 9.84 20.09
C TYR A 241 3.50 9.55 21.51
N GLY A 242 3.64 8.32 22.01
CA GLY A 242 3.17 7.97 23.34
C GLY A 242 1.64 7.99 23.48
N GLN A 243 0.90 7.95 22.37
CA GLN A 243 -0.54 8.16 22.33
C GLN A 243 -1.32 6.87 22.09
N MET A 244 -2.45 6.72 22.78
CA MET A 244 -3.44 5.69 22.51
C MET A 244 -4.85 6.22 22.68
N VAL A 245 -5.85 5.53 22.11
CA VAL A 245 -7.27 5.93 22.27
C VAL A 245 -7.96 4.98 23.22
N LEU A 246 -8.74 5.56 24.14
CA LEU A 246 -9.57 4.84 25.10
C LEU A 246 -11.05 5.05 24.76
N SER A 247 -11.85 4.00 24.83
CA SER A 247 -13.28 4.04 24.53
C SER A 247 -14.13 3.50 25.67
N LEU A 248 -15.33 4.06 25.79
CA LEU A 248 -16.39 3.53 26.64
C LEU A 248 -16.93 2.21 26.08
N ASN A 249 -17.41 1.34 26.96
CA ASN A 249 -18.09 0.07 26.63
C ASN A 249 -17.19 -0.96 25.92
N GLY A 250 -15.88 -0.93 26.17
CA GLY A 250 -14.93 -1.85 25.55
C GLY A 250 -14.34 -1.29 24.25
N ARG A 251 -13.62 -2.14 23.51
CA ARG A 251 -13.10 -1.77 22.19
C ARG A 251 -14.25 -1.47 21.22
N GLN A 252 -14.01 -0.57 20.27
CA GLN A 252 -15.00 -0.18 19.28
C GLN A 252 -14.90 -1.08 18.05
N PHE A 253 -16.05 -1.48 17.51
CA PHE A 253 -16.15 -2.23 16.26
C PHE A 253 -16.61 -1.31 15.14
N ASN A 254 -16.12 -1.58 13.93
CA ASN A 254 -16.60 -0.89 12.74
C ASN A 254 -18.09 -1.23 12.51
N PRO A 255 -18.95 -0.24 12.21
CA PRO A 255 -20.40 -0.46 12.08
C PRO A 255 -20.78 -1.46 10.99
N THR A 256 -20.00 -1.59 9.92
CA THR A 256 -20.29 -2.52 8.82
C THR A 256 -19.72 -3.93 9.05
N ASN A 257 -19.10 -4.20 10.22
CA ASN A 257 -18.71 -5.56 10.62
C ASN A 257 -19.83 -6.32 11.35
N GLY A 258 -20.85 -5.61 11.86
CA GLY A 258 -22.06 -6.24 12.42
C GLY A 258 -21.96 -6.74 13.87
N ASN A 259 -20.91 -6.40 14.61
CA ASN A 259 -20.75 -6.73 16.03
C ASN A 259 -21.40 -5.69 16.95
N ALA A 260 -21.55 -4.46 16.46
CA ALA A 260 -22.09 -3.33 17.22
C ALA A 260 -23.13 -2.58 16.39
N THR A 261 -24.11 -1.98 17.08
CA THR A 261 -25.11 -1.10 16.47
C THR A 261 -24.70 0.37 16.47
N ALA A 262 -23.57 0.69 17.11
CA ALA A 262 -23.04 2.05 17.13
C ALA A 262 -22.60 2.47 15.73
N THR A 263 -22.91 3.71 15.34
CA THR A 263 -22.37 4.32 14.12
C THR A 263 -20.95 4.82 14.35
N HIS A 264 -20.21 5.07 13.27
CA HIS A 264 -18.88 5.66 13.35
C HIS A 264 -18.88 6.97 14.16
N ALA A 265 -19.86 7.85 13.91
CA ALA A 265 -20.02 9.10 14.65
C ALA A 265 -20.26 8.87 16.15
N GLN A 266 -21.06 7.87 16.52
CA GLN A 266 -21.26 7.51 17.93
C GLN A 266 -19.99 6.96 18.58
N ASN A 267 -19.19 6.18 17.84
CA ASN A 267 -17.88 5.71 18.31
C ASN A 267 -16.94 6.91 18.59
N LEU A 268 -16.90 7.91 17.70
CA LEU A 268 -16.09 9.13 17.91
C LEU A 268 -16.46 9.88 19.19
N LEU A 269 -17.77 9.97 19.50
CA LEU A 269 -18.26 10.64 20.71
C LEU A 269 -18.02 9.83 21.99
N ALA A 270 -17.73 8.53 21.88
CA ALA A 270 -17.55 7.59 22.99
C ALA A 270 -16.08 7.27 23.29
N ARG A 271 -15.13 8.09 22.82
CA ARG A 271 -13.69 7.84 22.99
C ARG A 271 -12.90 9.12 23.30
N ILE A 272 -11.70 8.95 23.82
CA ILE A 272 -10.77 10.03 24.15
C ILE A 272 -9.32 9.58 23.90
N VAL A 273 -8.46 10.49 23.45
CA VAL A 273 -7.02 10.22 23.34
C VAL A 273 -6.39 10.32 24.73
N LEU A 274 -5.53 9.36 25.08
CA LEU A 274 -4.62 9.44 26.21
C LEU A 274 -3.20 9.66 25.67
N ASP A 275 -2.57 10.74 26.11
CA ASP A 275 -1.23 11.18 25.69
C ASP A 275 -0.22 10.97 26.83
N ASP A 276 1.08 11.16 26.60
CA ASP A 276 2.15 10.92 27.58
C ASP A 276 2.68 12.19 28.29
N GLY A 277 2.09 13.35 27.97
CA GLY A 277 2.51 14.64 28.51
C GLY A 277 3.85 15.12 27.98
N ALA A 278 4.31 14.62 26.83
CA ALA A 278 5.59 15.00 26.24
C ALA A 278 5.45 15.49 24.80
N SER A 279 6.38 16.37 24.41
CA SER A 279 6.50 16.88 23.03
C SER A 279 7.51 16.06 22.20
N VAL A 280 8.05 14.99 22.76
CA VAL A 280 9.08 14.17 22.12
C VAL A 280 8.44 13.13 21.19
N SER A 281 8.95 13.04 19.97
CA SER A 281 8.64 11.90 19.08
C SER A 281 9.54 10.72 19.44
N ASN A 282 8.99 9.51 19.33
CA ASN A 282 9.64 8.24 19.61
C ASN A 282 10.16 8.23 21.06
N PRO A 283 9.27 8.28 22.07
CA PRO A 283 9.67 8.25 23.47
C PRO A 283 10.46 6.97 23.79
N ASN A 284 11.54 7.12 24.56
CA ASN A 284 12.31 6.00 25.10
C ASN A 284 12.44 6.16 26.63
N PRO A 285 11.80 5.29 27.43
CA PRO A 285 10.99 4.14 27.02
C PRO A 285 9.61 4.54 26.46
N ILE A 286 9.00 3.68 25.64
CA ILE A 286 7.60 3.83 25.20
C ILE A 286 6.67 3.76 26.42
N PRO A 287 5.73 4.72 26.60
CA PRO A 287 4.86 4.77 27.75
C PRO A 287 3.77 3.67 27.71
N TYR A 288 3.13 3.43 28.86
CA TYR A 288 1.94 2.57 29.03
C TYR A 288 2.11 1.07 28.73
N LEU A 289 3.31 0.62 28.41
CA LEU A 289 3.59 -0.81 28.23
C LEU A 289 3.51 -1.55 29.56
N SER A 290 3.07 -2.81 29.51
CA SER A 290 2.85 -3.63 30.71
C SER A 290 4.12 -4.09 31.41
N ALA A 291 5.26 -4.05 30.74
CA ALA A 291 6.56 -4.40 31.30
C ALA A 291 7.70 -3.72 30.53
N ALA A 292 8.91 -3.78 31.09
CA ALA A 292 10.14 -3.43 30.38
C ALA A 292 10.59 -4.57 29.46
N GLY A 293 11.50 -4.28 28.52
CA GLY A 293 12.04 -5.26 27.58
C GLY A 293 11.06 -5.67 26.48
N THR A 294 11.35 -6.79 25.82
CA THR A 294 10.65 -7.28 24.62
C THR A 294 9.29 -7.93 24.91
N ASP A 295 9.03 -8.30 26.16
CA ASP A 295 7.76 -8.91 26.57
C ASP A 295 6.68 -7.86 26.91
N GLY A 296 7.10 -6.61 27.15
CA GLY A 296 6.19 -5.51 27.46
C GLY A 296 5.37 -5.05 26.26
N THR A 297 4.05 -5.16 26.37
CA THR A 297 3.10 -4.63 25.37
C THR A 297 1.91 -3.93 26.04
N ARG A 298 1.11 -3.22 25.25
CA ARG A 298 -0.23 -2.74 25.58
C ARG A 298 -1.14 -3.25 24.46
N ARG A 299 -2.22 -3.96 24.77
CA ARG A 299 -3.06 -4.57 23.74
C ARG A 299 -4.42 -3.89 23.65
N MET A 300 -4.98 -3.91 22.44
CA MET A 300 -6.37 -3.55 22.22
C MET A 300 -7.28 -4.31 23.20
N GLY A 301 -8.26 -3.62 23.79
CA GLY A 301 -9.17 -4.19 24.79
C GLY A 301 -8.64 -4.23 26.23
N ASP A 302 -7.36 -3.91 26.50
CA ASP A 302 -6.89 -3.68 27.88
C ASP A 302 -7.67 -2.54 28.52
N THR A 303 -7.93 -2.62 29.83
CA THR A 303 -8.88 -1.71 30.50
C THR A 303 -8.24 -0.85 31.56
N THR A 304 -8.76 0.37 31.74
CA THR A 304 -8.52 1.22 32.90
C THR A 304 -9.85 1.63 33.52
N GLN A 305 -9.90 1.75 34.85
CA GLN A 305 -11.14 2.10 35.57
C GLN A 305 -11.41 3.61 35.60
N LYS A 306 -10.36 4.41 35.44
CA LYS A 306 -10.46 5.87 35.38
C LYS A 306 -9.22 6.49 34.76
N VAL A 307 -9.36 7.72 34.30
CA VAL A 307 -8.24 8.55 33.84
C VAL A 307 -8.42 9.95 34.41
N THR A 308 -7.36 10.48 35.03
CA THR A 308 -7.33 11.82 35.62
C THR A 308 -6.19 12.60 34.98
N GLY A 309 -6.47 13.81 34.51
CA GLY A 309 -5.47 14.63 33.86
C GLY A 309 -6.02 15.92 33.30
N ILE A 310 -5.19 16.64 32.57
CA ILE A 310 -5.60 17.88 31.91
C ILE A 310 -6.23 17.55 30.57
N LEU A 311 -7.42 18.09 30.32
CA LEU A 311 -8.00 18.04 28.97
C LEU A 311 -7.33 19.10 28.10
N SER A 312 -6.81 18.71 26.94
CA SER A 312 -6.22 19.64 25.97
C SER A 312 -6.68 19.30 24.56
N HIS A 313 -6.67 20.29 23.66
CA HIS A 313 -6.96 20.08 22.25
C HIS A 313 -5.75 20.44 21.38
N ASN A 314 -5.29 19.48 20.58
CA ASN A 314 -4.27 19.67 19.54
C ASN A 314 -4.20 18.42 18.64
N PHE A 315 -3.57 18.53 17.48
CA PHE A 315 -3.47 17.48 16.44
C PHE A 315 -4.85 16.88 16.06
N GLY A 316 -5.89 17.71 16.12
CA GLY A 316 -7.27 17.46 15.70
C GLY A 316 -8.10 16.63 16.67
N ALA A 317 -7.68 16.43 17.92
CA ALA A 317 -8.46 15.68 18.90
C ALA A 317 -8.28 16.22 20.31
N TYR A 318 -9.34 16.12 21.11
CA TYR A 318 -9.24 16.23 22.55
C TYR A 318 -8.49 15.04 23.14
N ARG A 319 -7.66 15.34 24.14
CA ARG A 319 -6.83 14.35 24.82
C ARG A 319 -6.67 14.67 26.29
N ILE A 320 -6.38 13.62 27.06
CA ILE A 320 -5.97 13.74 28.45
C ILE A 320 -4.45 13.68 28.55
N GLN A 321 -3.87 14.73 29.13
CA GLN A 321 -2.49 14.74 29.62
C GLN A 321 -2.50 14.28 31.08
N PRO A 322 -2.08 13.05 31.40
CA PRO A 322 -2.30 12.47 32.72
C PRO A 322 -1.48 13.20 33.79
N THR A 323 -2.16 13.61 34.87
CA THR A 323 -1.53 14.11 36.11
C THR A 323 -1.41 13.02 37.17
N VAL A 324 -2.17 11.93 36.99
CA VAL A 324 -2.07 10.67 37.73
C VAL A 324 -1.78 9.56 36.73
N ALA A 325 -0.77 8.73 37.02
CA ALA A 325 -0.44 7.61 36.16
C ALA A 325 -1.64 6.65 36.02
N PRO A 326 -2.16 6.40 34.80
CA PRO A 326 -3.27 5.48 34.60
C PRO A 326 -2.84 4.04 34.90
N VAL A 327 -3.72 3.28 35.54
CA VAL A 327 -3.49 1.88 35.90
C VAL A 327 -4.33 0.98 35.00
N PHE A 328 -3.66 0.14 34.23
CA PHE A 328 -4.31 -0.77 33.29
C PHE A 328 -4.33 -2.22 33.78
N ALA A 329 -5.48 -2.88 33.60
CA ALA A 329 -5.60 -4.33 33.66
C ALA A 329 -5.35 -4.94 32.27
N GLN A 330 -4.59 -6.04 32.24
CA GLN A 330 -4.39 -6.85 31.03
C GLN A 330 -5.64 -7.69 30.75
N ALA A 331 -6.67 -7.08 30.19
CA ALA A 331 -7.95 -7.72 29.90
C ALA A 331 -7.92 -8.54 28.60
N ASN A 332 -6.91 -8.34 27.75
CA ASN A 332 -6.68 -9.12 26.54
C ASN A 332 -5.25 -9.69 26.53
N PRO A 333 -4.97 -10.80 27.25
CA PRO A 333 -3.65 -11.42 27.27
C PRO A 333 -3.32 -12.11 25.94
N ARG A 334 -2.03 -12.11 25.57
CA ARG A 334 -1.53 -12.80 24.38
C ARG A 334 -1.88 -14.29 24.40
N GLN A 335 -2.31 -14.82 23.25
CA GLN A 335 -2.48 -16.26 23.05
C GLN A 335 -1.19 -16.84 22.46
N PRO A 336 -0.37 -17.59 23.22
CA PRO A 336 0.96 -18.03 22.76
C PRO A 336 0.91 -19.13 21.68
N THR A 337 -0.22 -19.80 21.53
CA THR A 337 -0.45 -20.87 20.55
C THR A 337 -1.70 -20.59 19.74
N ALA A 338 -1.72 -21.06 18.49
CA ALA A 338 -2.89 -20.96 17.65
C ALA A 338 -4.13 -21.61 18.30
N PRO A 339 -5.32 -21.04 18.11
CA PRO A 339 -6.57 -21.60 18.63
C PRO A 339 -6.88 -22.97 18.01
N VAL A 340 -7.60 -23.81 18.76
CA VAL A 340 -8.00 -25.14 18.32
C VAL A 340 -9.21 -25.06 17.38
N VAL A 341 -9.10 -25.65 16.20
CA VAL A 341 -10.18 -25.77 15.20
C VAL A 341 -10.65 -27.20 14.95
N GLY A 342 -10.02 -28.18 15.61
CA GLY A 342 -10.27 -29.60 15.41
C GLY A 342 -9.90 -30.08 13.99
N GLY A 343 -10.46 -31.22 13.59
CA GLY A 343 -10.32 -31.74 12.24
C GLY A 343 -9.09 -32.60 12.02
N SER A 344 -9.11 -33.39 10.95
CA SER A 344 -7.94 -34.13 10.45
C SER A 344 -6.95 -33.26 9.67
N LEU A 345 -7.43 -32.12 9.15
CA LEU A 345 -6.64 -31.13 8.44
C LEU A 345 -6.88 -29.72 8.99
N LYS A 346 -5.84 -28.90 9.00
CA LYS A 346 -5.88 -27.46 9.29
C LYS A 346 -5.56 -26.66 8.03
N VAL A 347 -6.42 -25.70 7.69
CA VAL A 347 -6.20 -24.77 6.56
C VAL A 347 -6.20 -23.34 7.08
N ALA A 348 -5.22 -22.53 6.70
CA ALA A 348 -5.07 -21.16 7.17
C ALA A 348 -4.93 -20.14 6.04
N SER A 349 -5.14 -18.87 6.34
CA SER A 349 -4.71 -17.74 5.51
C SER A 349 -4.00 -16.67 6.34
N LEU A 350 -2.97 -16.03 5.77
CA LEU A 350 -2.19 -14.99 6.42
C LEU A 350 -1.75 -13.92 5.41
N ASN A 351 -2.14 -12.66 5.64
CA ASN A 351 -1.51 -11.53 4.98
C ASN A 351 -0.16 -11.25 5.68
N VAL A 352 0.93 -11.25 4.92
CA VAL A 352 2.30 -11.18 5.45
C VAL A 352 2.92 -9.77 5.43
N LEU A 353 2.10 -8.73 5.21
CA LEU A 353 2.51 -7.32 5.27
C LEU A 353 3.67 -7.00 4.31
N ASN A 354 3.46 -7.22 3.02
CA ASN A 354 4.40 -7.00 1.92
C ASN A 354 5.76 -7.70 2.13
N TYR A 355 5.81 -9.02 1.94
CA TYR A 355 7.06 -9.77 2.00
C TYR A 355 7.84 -9.64 0.68
N PHE A 356 8.76 -8.69 0.65
CA PHE A 356 9.64 -8.40 -0.49
C PHE A 356 11.05 -8.87 -0.20
N THR A 357 11.70 -9.36 -1.26
CA THR A 357 13.11 -9.78 -1.26
C THR A 357 14.02 -8.75 -1.91
N THR A 358 13.49 -7.63 -2.39
CA THR A 358 14.22 -6.47 -2.90
C THR A 358 13.75 -5.21 -2.17
N PHE A 359 14.67 -4.31 -1.82
CA PHE A 359 14.38 -3.23 -0.88
C PHE A 359 14.62 -1.84 -1.47
N VAL A 360 14.08 -0.81 -0.80
CA VAL A 360 14.17 0.60 -1.24
C VAL A 360 15.61 1.12 -1.30
N ASP A 361 16.53 0.54 -0.53
CA ASP A 361 17.96 0.91 -0.50
C ASP A 361 18.77 0.33 -1.67
N GLY A 362 18.12 -0.38 -2.60
CA GLY A 362 18.75 -1.01 -3.75
C GLY A 362 19.47 -2.31 -3.42
N THR A 363 19.24 -2.90 -2.25
CA THR A 363 19.72 -4.23 -1.89
C THR A 363 18.63 -5.31 -1.97
N ASN A 364 19.01 -6.59 -1.91
CA ASN A 364 18.07 -7.72 -1.87
C ASN A 364 18.37 -8.68 -0.72
N ALA A 365 17.52 -9.69 -0.55
CA ALA A 365 17.61 -10.71 0.50
C ALA A 365 18.94 -11.49 0.48
N ALA A 366 19.60 -11.59 -0.69
CA ALA A 366 20.92 -12.18 -0.86
C ALA A 366 22.08 -11.21 -0.56
N GLY A 367 21.80 -9.96 -0.21
CA GLY A 367 22.78 -8.92 0.08
C GLY A 367 23.44 -8.30 -1.16
N GLN A 368 22.89 -8.54 -2.36
CA GLN A 368 23.38 -7.93 -3.59
C GLN A 368 22.91 -6.47 -3.68
N THR A 369 23.72 -5.59 -4.27
CA THR A 369 23.43 -4.17 -4.47
C THR A 369 22.98 -3.87 -5.90
N GLY A 370 22.48 -2.65 -6.16
CA GLY A 370 22.03 -2.22 -7.49
C GLY A 370 20.74 -2.89 -7.96
N GLN A 371 19.98 -3.43 -7.01
CA GLN A 371 18.74 -4.13 -7.26
C GLN A 371 17.59 -3.13 -7.37
N VAL A 372 16.62 -3.44 -8.23
CA VAL A 372 15.37 -2.69 -8.35
C VAL A 372 14.22 -3.62 -8.03
N CYS A 373 13.16 -3.09 -7.43
CA CYS A 373 11.96 -3.88 -7.22
C CYS A 373 11.26 -4.10 -8.56
N LEU A 374 11.08 -5.37 -8.91
CA LEU A 374 10.43 -5.77 -10.16
C LEU A 374 9.06 -6.36 -9.88
N LEU A 375 8.11 -6.02 -10.75
CA LEU A 375 6.93 -6.81 -11.03
C LEU A 375 7.35 -7.95 -11.95
N GLY A 376 7.33 -9.17 -11.43
CA GLY A 376 7.84 -10.33 -12.14
C GLY A 376 9.33 -10.17 -12.49
N THR A 377 9.66 -10.37 -13.76
CA THR A 377 11.04 -10.32 -14.27
C THR A 377 11.38 -9.06 -15.06
N GLY A 378 10.46 -8.09 -15.20
CA GLY A 378 10.62 -7.04 -16.23
C GLY A 378 10.31 -5.60 -15.84
N VAL A 379 9.25 -5.34 -15.07
CA VAL A 379 8.76 -3.95 -14.88
C VAL A 379 9.18 -3.44 -13.51
N ALA A 380 9.99 -2.38 -13.47
CA ALA A 380 10.33 -1.71 -12.22
C ALA A 380 9.07 -1.18 -11.51
N THR A 381 9.00 -1.37 -10.20
CA THR A 381 7.87 -1.00 -9.35
C THR A 381 8.37 -0.48 -8.02
N ASP A 382 7.48 0.12 -7.23
CA ASP A 382 7.80 0.58 -5.89
C ASP A 382 8.05 -0.62 -4.97
N CYS A 383 9.19 -0.60 -4.27
CA CYS A 383 9.44 -1.52 -3.18
C CYS A 383 8.42 -1.33 -2.06
N ARG A 384 7.99 -2.43 -1.45
CA ARG A 384 7.05 -2.45 -0.31
C ARG A 384 7.64 -3.38 0.76
N GLY A 385 7.17 -3.28 1.99
CA GLY A 385 7.69 -4.09 3.09
C GLY A 385 8.98 -3.54 3.69
N ALA A 386 9.89 -4.43 4.06
CA ALA A 386 11.20 -4.08 4.63
C ALA A 386 12.00 -3.11 3.75
N ASN A 387 12.58 -2.09 4.38
CA ASN A 387 13.37 -1.07 3.69
C ASN A 387 14.81 -1.51 3.40
N ASN A 388 15.29 -2.53 4.11
CA ASN A 388 16.66 -3.04 4.03
C ASN A 388 16.76 -4.49 4.54
N LEU A 389 17.94 -5.10 4.39
CA LEU A 389 18.19 -6.50 4.79
C LEU A 389 17.97 -6.77 6.29
N ASN A 390 18.20 -5.80 7.17
CA ASN A 390 18.01 -5.98 8.62
C ASN A 390 16.53 -6.11 8.96
N GLU A 391 15.70 -5.21 8.44
CA GLU A 391 14.24 -5.27 8.59
C GLU A 391 13.65 -6.52 7.94
N PHE A 392 14.18 -6.94 6.78
CA PHE A 392 13.75 -8.15 6.11
C PHE A 392 13.97 -9.40 6.98
N LYS A 393 15.15 -9.54 7.60
CA LYS A 393 15.41 -10.66 8.52
C LYS A 393 14.50 -10.62 9.73
N ARG A 394 14.19 -9.43 10.25
CA ARG A 394 13.24 -9.22 11.35
C ARG A 394 11.83 -9.69 10.94
N GLN A 395 11.37 -9.29 9.76
CA GLN A 395 10.08 -9.64 9.18
C GLN A 395 9.97 -11.14 8.91
N GLN A 396 10.94 -11.73 8.21
CA GLN A 396 10.99 -13.17 7.91
C GLN A 396 10.91 -14.01 9.18
N ALA A 397 11.67 -13.68 10.23
CA ALA A 397 11.65 -14.42 11.48
C ALA A 397 10.26 -14.43 12.16
N LYS A 398 9.55 -13.30 12.14
CA LYS A 398 8.19 -13.19 12.70
C LYS A 398 7.18 -13.97 11.87
N ILE A 399 7.20 -13.83 10.54
CA ILE A 399 6.30 -14.57 9.63
C ILE A 399 6.54 -16.08 9.77
N VAL A 400 7.79 -16.52 9.76
CA VAL A 400 8.15 -17.93 9.96
C VAL A 400 7.67 -18.44 11.33
N ALA A 401 7.74 -17.62 12.38
CA ALA A 401 7.18 -17.97 13.69
C ALA A 401 5.65 -18.08 13.67
N ALA A 402 4.95 -17.20 12.96
CA ALA A 402 3.50 -17.26 12.78
C ALA A 402 3.05 -18.50 12.00
N ILE A 403 3.68 -18.79 10.86
CA ILE A 403 3.36 -19.99 10.05
C ILE A 403 3.66 -21.27 10.83
N ALA A 404 4.82 -21.34 11.51
CA ALA A 404 5.16 -22.47 12.37
C ALA A 404 4.17 -22.66 13.53
N GLY A 405 3.69 -21.57 14.14
CA GLY A 405 2.74 -21.62 15.25
C GLY A 405 1.32 -21.99 14.83
N LEU A 406 0.89 -21.61 13.63
CA LEU A 406 -0.37 -22.07 13.02
C LEU A 406 -0.34 -23.58 12.77
N ASP A 407 0.82 -24.08 12.33
CA ASP A 407 1.04 -25.49 12.01
C ASP A 407 -0.03 -26.02 11.03
N ALA A 408 -0.50 -25.15 10.12
CA ALA A 408 -1.54 -25.49 9.14
C ALA A 408 -1.01 -26.45 8.08
N ASP A 409 -1.84 -27.40 7.63
CA ASP A 409 -1.48 -28.36 6.60
C ASP A 409 -1.53 -27.75 5.20
N VAL A 410 -2.35 -26.71 5.01
CA VAL A 410 -2.37 -25.82 3.83
C VAL A 410 -2.49 -24.38 4.32
N ILE A 411 -1.70 -23.46 3.77
CA ILE A 411 -1.75 -22.04 4.10
C ILE A 411 -1.73 -21.16 2.86
N GLY A 412 -2.70 -20.26 2.77
CA GLY A 412 -2.74 -19.19 1.77
C GLY A 412 -2.03 -17.95 2.27
N LEU A 413 -1.19 -17.36 1.43
CA LEU A 413 -0.42 -16.16 1.74
C LEU A 413 -0.90 -15.01 0.84
N MET A 414 -1.05 -13.83 1.43
CA MET A 414 -1.29 -12.58 0.71
C MET A 414 -0.10 -11.64 0.92
N GLU A 415 0.16 -10.77 -0.05
CA GLU A 415 1.24 -9.78 -0.02
C GLU A 415 2.65 -10.36 -0.17
N ILE A 416 2.78 -11.44 -0.93
CA ILE A 416 4.09 -11.94 -1.37
C ILE A 416 4.51 -11.12 -2.59
N GLN A 417 5.76 -10.63 -2.63
CA GLN A 417 6.29 -9.98 -3.84
C GLN A 417 6.08 -10.90 -5.05
N ASN A 418 5.58 -10.35 -6.16
CA ASN A 418 5.17 -11.07 -7.35
C ASN A 418 6.38 -11.56 -8.18
N THR A 419 7.15 -12.47 -7.57
CA THR A 419 8.30 -13.19 -8.09
C THR A 419 8.30 -14.58 -7.46
N ASP A 420 8.99 -15.56 -8.06
CA ASP A 420 9.15 -16.87 -7.42
C ASP A 420 10.24 -16.87 -6.34
N VAL A 421 11.10 -15.84 -6.31
CA VAL A 421 12.18 -15.70 -5.31
C VAL A 421 11.60 -15.54 -3.91
N ALA A 422 10.57 -14.70 -3.74
CA ALA A 422 10.01 -14.40 -2.43
C ALA A 422 9.35 -15.62 -1.76
N THR A 423 8.53 -16.37 -2.49
CA THR A 423 7.91 -17.60 -1.96
C THR A 423 8.95 -18.66 -1.61
N ASN A 424 9.96 -18.85 -2.47
CA ASN A 424 11.01 -19.84 -2.24
C ASN A 424 11.92 -19.47 -1.06
N ASP A 425 12.24 -18.20 -0.89
CA ASP A 425 12.99 -17.70 0.26
C ASP A 425 12.23 -17.96 1.58
N LEU A 426 10.94 -17.61 1.63
CA LEU A 426 10.12 -17.87 2.81
C LEU A 426 9.98 -19.36 3.10
N LEU A 427 9.77 -20.17 2.06
CA LEU A 427 9.72 -21.63 2.17
C LEU A 427 11.02 -22.22 2.73
N ALA A 428 12.17 -21.74 2.24
CA ALA A 428 13.48 -22.19 2.71
C ALA A 428 13.68 -21.86 4.19
N ALA A 429 13.34 -20.63 4.62
CA ALA A 429 13.43 -20.22 6.02
C ALA A 429 12.48 -21.03 6.92
N LEU A 430 11.26 -21.31 6.46
CA LEU A 430 10.29 -22.14 7.19
C LEU A 430 10.77 -23.58 7.36
N ASN A 431 11.26 -24.21 6.28
CA ASN A 431 11.79 -25.57 6.31
C ASN A 431 13.12 -25.66 7.08
N ALA A 432 13.93 -24.59 7.12
CA ALA A 432 15.10 -24.54 8.00
C ALA A 432 14.68 -24.59 9.49
N LYS A 433 13.54 -23.99 9.84
CA LYS A 433 13.00 -24.01 11.21
C LYS A 433 12.31 -25.33 11.57
N LEU A 434 11.51 -25.89 10.67
CA LEU A 434 10.64 -27.04 10.95
C LEU A 434 11.22 -28.40 10.52
N GLY A 435 12.27 -28.39 9.68
CA GLY A 435 12.84 -29.57 9.04
C GLY A 435 12.63 -29.53 7.53
N ALA A 436 13.65 -29.99 6.79
CA ALA A 436 13.61 -30.01 5.33
C ALA A 436 12.39 -30.78 4.81
N ASN A 437 11.75 -30.26 3.75
CA ASN A 437 10.58 -30.85 3.11
C ASN A 437 9.31 -30.95 3.98
N THR A 438 9.24 -30.22 5.10
CA THR A 438 8.01 -30.17 5.90
C THR A 438 6.88 -29.50 5.13
N TYR A 439 7.19 -28.36 4.51
CA TYR A 439 6.33 -27.65 3.58
C TYR A 439 6.89 -27.70 2.16
N ALA A 440 5.98 -27.55 1.20
CA ALA A 440 6.24 -27.26 -0.21
C ALA A 440 5.37 -26.08 -0.65
N ALA A 441 5.77 -25.38 -1.72
CA ALA A 441 4.99 -24.31 -2.34
C ALA A 441 4.19 -24.81 -3.55
N VAL A 442 3.02 -24.23 -3.78
CA VAL A 442 2.32 -24.33 -5.07
C VAL A 442 2.99 -23.32 -5.99
N ASN A 443 3.94 -23.73 -6.82
CA ASN A 443 4.65 -22.83 -7.72
C ASN A 443 3.67 -22.14 -8.69
N SER A 444 3.25 -20.92 -8.34
CA SER A 444 2.24 -20.14 -9.05
C SER A 444 2.82 -19.27 -10.17
N GLY A 445 4.15 -19.11 -10.21
CA GLY A 445 4.83 -18.21 -11.15
C GLY A 445 4.48 -16.74 -10.91
N VAL A 446 4.81 -15.90 -11.88
CA VAL A 446 4.37 -14.51 -11.95
C VAL A 446 2.99 -14.46 -12.61
N PHE A 447 2.03 -13.78 -11.97
CA PHE A 447 0.69 -13.61 -12.53
C PHE A 447 0.01 -12.34 -11.99
N GLY A 448 -1.01 -11.85 -12.69
CA GLY A 448 -1.57 -10.54 -12.40
C GLY A 448 -0.65 -9.40 -12.84
N THR A 449 -0.89 -8.19 -12.33
CA THR A 449 -0.18 -6.97 -12.72
C THR A 449 0.30 -6.13 -11.54
N ASP A 450 0.01 -6.53 -10.30
CA ASP A 450 0.49 -5.81 -9.11
C ASP A 450 1.77 -6.41 -8.55
N ALA A 451 2.58 -5.58 -7.88
CA ALA A 451 3.87 -5.94 -7.31
C ALA A 451 3.76 -7.04 -6.23
N ILE A 452 2.57 -7.31 -5.71
CA ILE A 452 2.28 -8.46 -4.85
C ILE A 452 1.30 -9.44 -5.49
N LYS A 453 1.45 -10.71 -5.10
CA LYS A 453 0.55 -11.82 -5.43
C LYS A 453 0.06 -12.53 -4.17
N VAL A 454 -0.83 -13.48 -4.39
CA VAL A 454 -1.16 -14.52 -3.42
C VAL A 454 -0.38 -15.79 -3.74
N ASP A 455 -0.10 -16.61 -2.73
CA ASP A 455 0.56 -17.91 -2.93
C ASP A 455 0.09 -18.97 -1.91
N ILE A 456 0.46 -20.23 -2.11
CA ILE A 456 0.06 -21.33 -1.21
C ILE A 456 1.28 -22.15 -0.78
N LEU A 457 1.41 -22.41 0.53
CA LEU A 457 2.29 -23.45 1.06
C LEU A 457 1.44 -24.61 1.61
N TYR A 458 1.96 -25.82 1.56
CA TYR A 458 1.27 -27.01 2.05
C TYR A 458 2.24 -28.05 2.59
N LYS A 459 1.77 -28.96 3.44
CA LYS A 459 2.53 -30.10 3.94
C LYS A 459 2.31 -31.32 3.06
N PRO A 460 3.32 -31.81 2.30
CA PRO A 460 3.16 -32.98 1.43
C PRO A 460 2.81 -34.26 2.19
N ALA A 461 3.12 -34.33 3.49
CA ALA A 461 2.76 -35.46 4.35
C ALA A 461 1.25 -35.53 4.69
N LYS A 462 0.49 -34.47 4.38
CA LYS A 462 -0.92 -34.32 4.79
C LYS A 462 -1.86 -34.19 3.61
N VAL A 463 -1.41 -33.52 2.55
CA VAL A 463 -2.18 -33.35 1.32
C VAL A 463 -1.31 -33.56 0.09
N GLN A 464 -1.93 -34.05 -0.98
CA GLN A 464 -1.36 -34.14 -2.32
C GLN A 464 -2.05 -33.13 -3.23
N ARG A 465 -1.29 -32.49 -4.13
CA ARG A 465 -1.88 -31.69 -5.19
C ARG A 465 -2.51 -32.59 -6.25
N VAL A 466 -3.69 -32.19 -6.72
CA VAL A 466 -4.38 -32.81 -7.85
C VAL A 466 -4.41 -31.80 -9.00
N GLY A 467 -3.67 -32.10 -10.07
CA GLY A 467 -3.61 -31.25 -11.24
C GLY A 467 -2.87 -29.91 -11.04
N ASN A 468 -2.69 -29.20 -12.15
CA ASN A 468 -2.06 -27.89 -12.17
C ASN A 468 -2.84 -26.85 -11.37
N VAL A 469 -2.08 -25.90 -10.79
CA VAL A 469 -2.60 -24.66 -10.24
C VAL A 469 -3.47 -23.94 -11.28
N VAL A 470 -4.56 -23.31 -10.82
CA VAL A 470 -5.55 -22.67 -11.68
C VAL A 470 -5.66 -21.19 -11.34
N LEU A 471 -5.61 -20.38 -12.38
CA LEU A 471 -5.80 -18.94 -12.34
C LEU A 471 -7.09 -18.56 -13.09
N PRO A 472 -7.77 -17.46 -12.72
CA PRO A 472 -8.87 -16.95 -13.52
C PRO A 472 -8.39 -16.55 -14.92
N THR A 473 -9.29 -16.64 -15.89
CA THR A 473 -9.04 -16.25 -17.29
C THR A 473 -10.21 -15.46 -17.85
N GLY A 474 -10.02 -14.82 -19.01
CA GLY A 474 -11.09 -14.07 -19.69
C GLY A 474 -11.62 -12.93 -18.84
N THR A 475 -12.95 -12.80 -18.77
CA THR A 475 -13.64 -11.71 -18.04
C THR A 475 -13.31 -11.71 -16.55
N ASP A 476 -13.23 -12.88 -15.90
CA ASP A 476 -12.92 -12.96 -14.48
C ASP A 476 -11.54 -12.33 -14.21
N LEU A 477 -10.53 -12.64 -15.04
CA LEU A 477 -9.20 -12.05 -14.92
C LEU A 477 -9.21 -10.54 -15.18
N ALA A 478 -9.96 -10.10 -16.19
CA ALA A 478 -10.12 -8.68 -16.51
C ALA A 478 -10.68 -7.89 -15.30
N ASP A 479 -11.72 -8.41 -14.65
CA ASP A 479 -12.35 -7.77 -13.48
C ASP A 479 -11.38 -7.64 -12.30
N TYR A 480 -10.51 -8.63 -12.07
CA TYR A 480 -9.47 -8.56 -11.04
C TYR A 480 -8.37 -7.55 -11.37
N THR A 481 -7.89 -7.60 -12.61
CA THR A 481 -6.74 -6.80 -13.04
C THR A 481 -7.08 -5.32 -13.19
N ALA A 482 -8.32 -4.98 -13.56
CA ALA A 482 -8.78 -3.60 -13.72
C ALA A 482 -8.71 -2.79 -12.42
N ALA A 483 -9.10 -3.41 -11.30
CA ALA A 483 -9.19 -2.72 -10.01
C ALA A 483 -7.90 -2.75 -9.20
N SER A 484 -7.20 -3.90 -9.20
CA SER A 484 -6.11 -4.15 -8.25
C SER A 484 -4.88 -4.82 -8.85
N GLY A 485 -4.99 -5.52 -9.97
CA GLY A 485 -3.91 -6.35 -10.50
C GLY A 485 -3.65 -7.65 -9.73
N ARG A 486 -4.50 -8.01 -8.74
CA ARG A 486 -4.29 -9.15 -7.82
C ARG A 486 -5.36 -10.24 -7.98
N PRO A 487 -5.31 -11.06 -9.04
CA PRO A 487 -6.25 -12.17 -9.20
C PRO A 487 -6.04 -13.27 -8.13
N PRO A 488 -7.08 -14.09 -7.84
CA PRO A 488 -6.99 -15.23 -6.93
C PRO A 488 -6.19 -16.39 -7.54
N LEU A 489 -5.77 -17.29 -6.67
CA LEU A 489 -5.06 -18.53 -6.98
C LEU A 489 -5.85 -19.73 -6.46
N ALA A 490 -5.99 -20.80 -7.25
CA ALA A 490 -6.65 -22.02 -6.80
C ALA A 490 -5.80 -23.27 -7.00
N GLN A 491 -5.80 -24.16 -6.00
CA GLN A 491 -5.20 -25.49 -6.08
C GLN A 491 -6.17 -26.53 -5.52
N ARG A 492 -6.36 -27.63 -6.25
CA ARG A 492 -7.07 -28.80 -5.72
C ARG A 492 -6.12 -29.64 -4.90
N PHE A 493 -6.54 -29.98 -3.68
CA PHE A 493 -5.83 -30.87 -2.79
C PHE A 493 -6.66 -32.12 -2.52
N SER A 494 -5.97 -33.22 -2.27
CA SER A 494 -6.54 -34.47 -1.76
C SER A 494 -5.82 -34.84 -0.47
N ALA A 495 -6.58 -35.18 0.57
CA ALA A 495 -6.04 -35.57 1.87
C ALA A 495 -5.33 -36.94 1.78
N VAL A 496 -4.12 -37.02 2.34
CA VAL A 496 -3.35 -38.26 2.40
C VAL A 496 -4.07 -39.26 3.30
N GLY A 497 -4.37 -40.45 2.76
CA GLY A 497 -4.92 -41.59 3.50
C GLY A 497 -6.42 -41.84 3.33
N ASN A 498 -7.24 -40.81 3.05
CA ASN A 498 -8.67 -40.96 2.74
C ASN A 498 -9.09 -40.39 1.37
N ASN A 499 -8.16 -39.72 0.68
CA ASN A 499 -8.32 -39.03 -0.60
C ASN A 499 -9.39 -37.94 -0.67
N GLY A 500 -9.97 -37.52 0.46
CA GLY A 500 -10.99 -36.47 0.47
C GLY A 500 -10.45 -35.20 -0.17
N GLY A 501 -11.20 -34.67 -1.15
CA GLY A 501 -10.76 -33.58 -2.00
C GLY A 501 -11.35 -32.23 -1.61
N PHE A 502 -10.65 -31.14 -1.95
CA PHE A 502 -11.22 -29.79 -1.94
C PHE A 502 -10.39 -28.85 -2.82
N TRP A 503 -11.03 -27.83 -3.35
CA TRP A 503 -10.37 -26.65 -3.90
C TRP A 503 -10.03 -25.67 -2.77
N PHE A 504 -8.77 -25.27 -2.70
CA PHE A 504 -8.35 -24.13 -1.89
C PHE A 504 -8.14 -22.92 -2.79
N VAL A 505 -8.86 -21.84 -2.52
CA VAL A 505 -8.83 -20.59 -3.30
C VAL A 505 -8.34 -19.46 -2.39
N VAL A 506 -7.20 -18.86 -2.73
CA VAL A 506 -6.61 -17.73 -2.00
C VAL A 506 -6.89 -16.43 -2.75
N ASN A 507 -7.32 -15.40 -2.04
CA ASN A 507 -7.76 -14.14 -2.62
C ASN A 507 -7.21 -12.90 -1.90
N HIS A 508 -7.07 -11.80 -2.64
CA HIS A 508 -6.70 -10.48 -2.12
C HIS A 508 -7.43 -9.35 -2.89
N LEU A 509 -8.67 -9.03 -2.50
CA LEU A 509 -9.49 -7.99 -3.17
C LEU A 509 -8.86 -6.59 -3.02
N LYS A 510 -9.24 -5.66 -3.89
CA LYS A 510 -8.78 -4.26 -3.89
C LYS A 510 -8.88 -3.62 -2.49
N SER A 511 -7.81 -2.95 -2.05
CA SER A 511 -7.78 -2.24 -0.76
C SER A 511 -8.77 -1.09 -0.66
N LYS A 512 -9.22 -0.79 0.56
CA LYS A 512 -10.16 0.30 0.88
C LYS A 512 -9.55 1.71 0.81
N GLY A 513 -8.22 1.81 0.72
CA GLY A 513 -7.49 3.09 0.73
C GLY A 513 -7.36 3.76 -0.65
N SER A 514 -6.84 5.00 -0.65
CA SER A 514 -6.57 5.84 -1.85
C SER A 514 -7.82 6.09 -2.69
N CYS A 515 -8.76 6.85 -2.13
CA CYS A 515 -10.05 7.12 -2.76
C CYS A 515 -9.92 7.86 -4.10
N PRO A 516 -10.64 7.43 -5.15
CA PRO A 516 -10.77 8.23 -6.35
C PRO A 516 -11.55 9.52 -6.04
N ALA A 517 -11.36 10.57 -6.84
CA ALA A 517 -12.07 11.84 -6.66
C ALA A 517 -13.58 11.74 -6.98
N THR A 518 -13.96 10.83 -7.88
CA THR A 518 -15.33 10.56 -8.30
C THR A 518 -15.50 9.06 -8.61
N GLY A 519 -16.75 8.59 -8.70
CA GLY A 519 -17.05 7.19 -8.98
C GLY A 519 -17.03 6.34 -7.71
N ASP A 520 -16.02 5.49 -7.55
CA ASP A 520 -15.90 4.51 -6.46
C ASP A 520 -15.31 5.12 -5.17
N THR A 521 -15.88 6.26 -4.77
CA THR A 521 -15.57 6.99 -3.54
C THR A 521 -16.16 6.30 -2.30
N ASP A 522 -15.73 6.67 -1.10
CA ASP A 522 -16.31 6.14 0.12
C ASP A 522 -17.76 6.61 0.29
N GLN A 523 -18.69 5.66 0.40
CA GLN A 523 -20.10 5.89 0.71
C GLN A 523 -20.52 5.17 2.00
N GLY A 524 -19.58 4.87 2.89
CA GLY A 524 -19.79 4.24 4.19
C GLY A 524 -19.24 2.81 4.31
N GLN A 525 -18.70 2.24 3.22
CA GLN A 525 -18.09 0.90 3.20
C GLN A 525 -16.60 0.95 2.81
N GLY A 526 -15.99 2.14 2.82
CA GLY A 526 -14.64 2.39 2.31
C GLY A 526 -14.60 2.54 0.79
N CYS A 527 -13.53 3.17 0.29
CA CYS A 527 -13.34 3.35 -1.14
C CYS A 527 -13.17 2.02 -1.88
N TRP A 528 -13.35 2.07 -3.20
CA TRP A 528 -13.23 0.89 -4.06
C TRP A 528 -14.26 -0.21 -3.75
N ASN A 529 -15.43 0.13 -3.20
CA ASN A 529 -16.48 -0.83 -2.86
C ASN A 529 -17.11 -1.46 -4.11
N LEU A 530 -17.34 -0.67 -5.17
CA LEU A 530 -17.89 -1.17 -6.43
C LEU A 530 -16.92 -2.16 -7.08
N ALA A 531 -15.64 -1.79 -7.13
CA ALA A 531 -14.57 -2.64 -7.63
C ALA A 531 -14.44 -3.96 -6.83
N ARG A 532 -14.43 -3.89 -5.49
CA ARG A 532 -14.43 -5.09 -4.64
C ARG A 532 -15.66 -5.98 -4.89
N THR A 533 -16.84 -5.37 -5.10
CA THR A 533 -18.08 -6.10 -5.39
C THR A 533 -18.02 -6.81 -6.75
N GLN A 534 -17.43 -6.17 -7.76
CA GLN A 534 -17.16 -6.79 -9.06
C GLN A 534 -16.18 -7.95 -8.94
N GLN A 535 -15.09 -7.78 -8.19
CA GLN A 535 -14.13 -8.87 -7.95
C GLN A 535 -14.75 -10.05 -7.17
N ALA A 536 -15.64 -9.79 -6.20
CA ALA A 536 -16.39 -10.84 -5.50
C ALA A 536 -17.33 -11.61 -6.46
N THR A 537 -17.94 -10.92 -7.42
CA THR A 537 -18.75 -11.56 -8.48
C THR A 537 -17.88 -12.44 -9.37
N ALA A 538 -16.71 -11.94 -9.79
CA ALA A 538 -15.72 -12.70 -10.56
C ALA A 538 -15.19 -13.91 -9.77
N LEU A 539 -15.04 -13.81 -8.44
CA LEU A 539 -14.65 -14.94 -7.59
C LEU A 539 -15.68 -16.07 -7.64
N ASN A 540 -16.97 -15.74 -7.51
CA ASN A 540 -18.05 -16.73 -7.60
C ASN A 540 -18.11 -17.39 -8.99
N SER A 541 -17.91 -16.62 -10.06
CA SER A 541 -17.77 -17.12 -11.43
C SER A 541 -16.60 -18.09 -11.56
N PHE A 542 -15.43 -17.70 -11.04
CA PHE A 542 -14.22 -18.52 -11.04
C PHE A 542 -14.43 -19.84 -10.28
N VAL A 543 -15.00 -19.79 -9.08
CA VAL A 543 -15.35 -20.98 -8.28
C VAL A 543 -16.32 -21.90 -9.02
N SER A 544 -17.30 -21.35 -9.72
CA SER A 544 -18.23 -22.15 -10.53
C SER A 544 -17.51 -22.90 -11.66
N LYS A 545 -16.52 -22.26 -12.29
CA LYS A 545 -15.66 -22.89 -13.31
C LYS A 545 -14.74 -23.97 -12.73
N LEU A 546 -14.23 -23.77 -11.51
CA LEU A 546 -13.43 -24.79 -10.80
C LEU A 546 -14.25 -26.06 -10.52
N LYS A 547 -15.49 -25.91 -10.04
CA LYS A 547 -16.39 -27.05 -9.78
C LYS A 547 -16.75 -27.82 -11.05
N ALA A 548 -16.78 -27.14 -12.20
CA ALA A 548 -17.01 -27.74 -13.51
C ALA A 548 -15.74 -28.38 -14.13
N ARG A 549 -14.57 -28.28 -13.47
CA ARG A 549 -13.29 -28.78 -14.00
C ARG A 549 -13.06 -30.25 -13.67
N GLY A 550 -12.45 -30.97 -14.61
CA GLY A 550 -12.04 -32.36 -14.45
C GLY A 550 -13.18 -33.36 -14.70
N THR A 551 -12.85 -34.64 -14.78
CA THR A 551 -13.82 -35.73 -15.01
C THR A 551 -14.53 -36.19 -13.74
N THR A 552 -14.02 -35.83 -12.56
CA THR A 552 -14.56 -36.25 -11.25
C THR A 552 -15.25 -35.14 -10.46
N GLY A 553 -15.25 -33.88 -10.93
CA GLY A 553 -16.01 -32.75 -10.37
C GLY A 553 -15.87 -32.54 -8.86
N GLU A 554 -14.91 -31.71 -8.43
CA GLU A 554 -14.76 -31.34 -7.01
C GLU A 554 -15.67 -30.19 -6.63
N ASN A 555 -16.61 -30.43 -5.70
CA ASN A 555 -17.59 -29.42 -5.27
C ASN A 555 -17.20 -28.74 -3.96
N ASP A 556 -16.28 -29.34 -3.21
CA ASP A 556 -15.78 -28.78 -1.97
C ASP A 556 -14.81 -27.64 -2.26
N VAL A 557 -15.17 -26.43 -1.85
CA VAL A 557 -14.38 -25.22 -2.12
C VAL A 557 -14.26 -24.42 -0.85
N LEU A 558 -13.02 -24.11 -0.48
CA LEU A 558 -12.66 -23.20 0.60
C LEU A 558 -11.99 -21.96 0.00
N MET A 559 -12.65 -20.80 0.11
CA MET A 559 -12.07 -19.51 -0.24
C MET A 559 -11.58 -18.83 1.03
N MET A 560 -10.30 -18.44 1.07
CA MET A 560 -9.72 -17.72 2.20
C MET A 560 -8.81 -16.58 1.73
N GLY A 561 -8.60 -15.61 2.60
CA GLY A 561 -7.65 -14.52 2.35
C GLY A 561 -8.24 -13.16 2.72
N ASP A 562 -7.64 -12.10 2.16
CA ASP A 562 -7.99 -10.72 2.46
C ASP A 562 -9.05 -10.23 1.45
N PHE A 563 -10.29 -10.11 1.91
CA PHE A 563 -11.39 -9.62 1.10
C PHE A 563 -11.50 -8.10 1.13
N ASN A 564 -10.68 -7.42 1.94
CA ASN A 564 -10.73 -5.98 2.15
C ASN A 564 -12.17 -5.48 2.38
N SER A 565 -12.99 -6.27 3.07
CA SER A 565 -14.40 -5.96 3.28
C SER A 565 -14.91 -6.50 4.61
N TYR A 566 -15.66 -5.68 5.34
CA TYR A 566 -16.27 -6.09 6.61
C TYR A 566 -17.51 -6.97 6.40
N LEU A 567 -17.92 -7.73 7.41
CA LEU A 567 -18.90 -8.82 7.28
C LEU A 567 -20.26 -8.44 6.67
N LEU A 568 -20.71 -7.19 6.78
CA LEU A 568 -22.00 -6.74 6.24
C LEU A 568 -21.89 -5.91 4.95
N GLU A 569 -20.70 -5.85 4.36
CA GLU A 569 -20.45 -5.05 3.16
C GLU A 569 -20.89 -5.77 1.86
N ASP A 570 -20.99 -5.03 0.77
CA ASP A 570 -21.53 -5.56 -0.49
C ASP A 570 -20.71 -6.71 -1.09
N PRO A 571 -19.36 -6.71 -1.07
CA PRO A 571 -18.57 -7.86 -1.51
C PRO A 571 -18.89 -9.14 -0.74
N THR A 572 -19.08 -9.05 0.59
CA THR A 572 -19.41 -10.23 1.41
C THR A 572 -20.81 -10.74 1.11
N LYS A 573 -21.78 -9.85 0.91
CA LYS A 573 -23.15 -10.20 0.49
C LYS A 573 -23.17 -10.91 -0.86
N VAL A 574 -22.34 -10.50 -1.82
CA VAL A 574 -22.22 -11.18 -3.12
C VAL A 574 -21.72 -12.62 -2.96
N LEU A 575 -20.72 -12.85 -2.11
CA LEU A 575 -20.20 -14.20 -1.85
C LEU A 575 -21.24 -15.10 -1.18
N GLU A 576 -21.96 -14.57 -0.19
CA GLU A 576 -23.01 -15.31 0.51
C GLU A 576 -24.25 -15.56 -0.36
N GLY A 577 -24.60 -14.62 -1.24
CA GLY A 577 -25.68 -14.74 -2.21
C GLY A 577 -25.49 -15.89 -3.20
N ALA A 578 -24.25 -16.35 -3.41
CA ALA A 578 -23.92 -17.54 -4.20
C ALA A 578 -23.90 -18.85 -3.37
N ALA A 579 -24.55 -18.85 -2.20
CA ALA A 579 -24.66 -19.98 -1.28
C ALA A 579 -23.32 -20.46 -0.69
N ASN A 580 -22.33 -19.56 -0.59
CA ASN A 580 -21.13 -19.80 0.20
C ASN A 580 -21.37 -19.34 1.65
N GLU A 581 -21.02 -20.17 2.63
CA GLU A 581 -21.16 -19.81 4.04
C GLU A 581 -19.95 -19.01 4.53
N SER A 582 -20.16 -17.86 5.15
CA SER A 582 -19.12 -17.15 5.91
C SER A 582 -18.82 -17.90 7.22
N LEU A 583 -17.67 -18.57 7.28
CA LEU A 583 -17.30 -19.38 8.44
C LEU A 583 -17.06 -18.53 9.70
N LEU A 584 -16.59 -17.28 9.57
CA LEU A 584 -16.42 -16.38 10.71
C LEU A 584 -17.72 -16.15 11.48
N LYS A 585 -18.89 -16.25 10.82
CA LYS A 585 -20.20 -16.14 11.49
C LYS A 585 -20.50 -17.30 12.44
N ARG A 586 -19.70 -18.38 12.43
CA ARG A 586 -19.75 -19.47 13.42
C ARG A 586 -19.06 -19.11 14.74
N MET A 587 -18.19 -18.11 14.77
CA MET A 587 -17.47 -17.66 15.96
C MET A 587 -18.35 -16.75 16.84
N PRO A 588 -18.04 -16.57 18.14
CA PRO A 588 -18.66 -15.52 18.95
C PRO A 588 -18.47 -14.13 18.33
N ALA A 589 -19.48 -13.26 18.42
CA ALA A 589 -19.42 -11.95 17.78
C ALA A 589 -18.21 -11.11 18.24
N SER A 590 -17.78 -11.21 19.49
CA SER A 590 -16.60 -10.49 20.00
C SER A 590 -15.30 -10.84 19.27
N ASP A 591 -15.22 -12.02 18.65
CA ASP A 591 -13.96 -12.58 18.13
C ASP A 591 -13.90 -12.51 16.59
N ARG A 592 -14.93 -11.93 15.95
CA ARG A 592 -15.03 -11.84 14.48
C ARG A 592 -14.29 -10.62 13.94
N TYR A 593 -12.97 -10.58 14.13
CA TYR A 593 -12.13 -9.51 13.62
C TYR A 593 -10.74 -10.03 13.24
N THR A 594 -10.09 -9.34 12.31
CA THR A 594 -8.71 -9.62 11.89
C THR A 594 -7.88 -8.36 11.72
N TYR A 595 -8.48 -7.18 11.90
CA TYR A 595 -7.89 -5.89 11.58
C TYR A 595 -8.45 -4.76 12.46
N VAL A 596 -7.65 -3.71 12.68
CA VAL A 596 -8.04 -2.48 13.38
C VAL A 596 -7.62 -1.28 12.54
N PHE A 597 -8.54 -0.33 12.33
CA PHE A 597 -8.25 0.91 11.61
C PHE A 597 -8.98 2.10 12.21
N GLY A 598 -8.25 3.18 12.50
CA GLY A 598 -8.85 4.42 13.02
C GLY A 598 -9.56 4.22 14.37
N GLY A 599 -9.11 3.25 15.13
CA GLY A 599 -9.64 2.80 16.41
C GLY A 599 -10.86 1.88 16.34
N GLU A 600 -11.26 1.44 15.15
CA GLU A 600 -12.39 0.53 14.95
C GLU A 600 -11.91 -0.86 14.50
N THR A 601 -12.43 -1.88 15.17
CA THR A 601 -12.09 -3.29 14.98
C THR A 601 -13.04 -3.96 13.98
N GLY A 602 -12.53 -4.81 13.08
CA GLY A 602 -13.37 -5.62 12.19
C GLY A 602 -12.60 -6.72 11.44
N ALA A 603 -13.29 -7.51 10.62
CA ALA A 603 -12.68 -8.58 9.83
C ALA A 603 -12.50 -8.13 8.37
N LEU A 604 -11.26 -8.16 7.87
CA LEU A 604 -10.96 -8.03 6.44
C LEU A 604 -10.56 -9.38 5.83
N ASP A 605 -10.02 -10.28 6.66
CA ASP A 605 -9.68 -11.64 6.27
C ASP A 605 -10.81 -12.59 6.64
N HIS A 606 -11.21 -13.41 5.68
CA HIS A 606 -12.38 -14.29 5.83
C HIS A 606 -12.08 -15.70 5.35
N ALA A 607 -12.98 -16.61 5.73
CA ALA A 607 -13.10 -17.94 5.15
C ALA A 607 -14.55 -18.19 4.71
N TYR A 608 -14.73 -18.55 3.45
CA TYR A 608 -16.01 -18.91 2.86
C TYR A 608 -15.98 -20.35 2.35
N ALA A 609 -16.93 -21.16 2.75
CA ALA A 609 -17.04 -22.56 2.30
C ALA A 609 -18.23 -22.75 1.36
N SER A 610 -18.05 -23.56 0.31
CA SER A 610 -19.19 -24.08 -0.44
C SER A 610 -20.10 -24.90 0.47
N ALA A 611 -21.39 -25.00 0.12
CA ALA A 611 -22.34 -25.78 0.91
C ALA A 611 -21.92 -27.24 1.17
N SER A 612 -21.23 -27.88 0.23
CA SER A 612 -20.73 -29.26 0.40
C SER A 612 -19.58 -29.34 1.40
N LEU A 613 -18.66 -28.38 1.38
CA LEU A 613 -17.52 -28.33 2.31
C LEU A 613 -17.93 -27.85 3.71
N ALA A 614 -18.91 -26.95 3.79
CA ALA A 614 -19.39 -26.37 5.05
C ALA A 614 -19.77 -27.43 6.09
N SER A 615 -20.35 -28.56 5.64
CA SER A 615 -20.72 -29.70 6.49
C SER A 615 -19.53 -30.48 7.06
N GLN A 616 -18.34 -30.31 6.46
CA GLN A 616 -17.09 -30.99 6.79
C GLN A 616 -16.13 -30.09 7.60
N VAL A 617 -16.50 -28.84 7.85
CA VAL A 617 -15.76 -27.92 8.71
C VAL A 617 -15.97 -28.29 10.18
N SER A 618 -14.89 -28.67 10.87
CA SER A 618 -14.91 -29.02 12.29
C SER A 618 -14.84 -27.81 13.22
N GLY A 619 -14.30 -26.69 12.74
CA GLY A 619 -14.13 -25.47 13.51
C GLY A 619 -13.45 -24.37 12.71
N VAL A 620 -13.56 -23.14 13.20
CA VAL A 620 -12.97 -21.94 12.62
C VAL A 620 -12.61 -20.98 13.75
N ASN A 621 -11.46 -20.34 13.62
CA ASN A 621 -10.99 -19.38 14.61
C ASN A 621 -9.99 -18.39 13.99
N VAL A 622 -9.73 -17.29 14.68
CA VAL A 622 -8.72 -16.28 14.33
C VAL A 622 -7.67 -16.27 15.42
N TRP A 623 -6.39 -16.30 15.03
CA TRP A 623 -5.32 -16.15 16.03
C TRP A 623 -4.94 -14.67 16.14
N HIS A 624 -5.39 -14.01 17.22
CA HIS A 624 -5.19 -12.57 17.43
C HIS A 624 -3.75 -12.21 17.85
N ILE A 625 -2.80 -12.41 16.94
CA ILE A 625 -1.38 -12.13 17.16
C ILE A 625 -0.94 -10.76 16.61
N ASN A 626 -1.76 -10.09 15.81
CA ASN A 626 -1.34 -8.95 14.98
C ASN A 626 -2.18 -7.70 15.23
N SER A 627 -3.50 -7.78 15.06
CA SER A 627 -4.39 -6.60 15.07
C SER A 627 -4.47 -5.90 16.43
N ASP A 628 -4.20 -6.66 17.50
CA ASP A 628 -4.24 -6.19 18.89
C ASP A 628 -2.94 -5.56 19.38
N GLU A 629 -1.85 -5.68 18.61
CA GLU A 629 -0.51 -5.24 19.01
C GLU A 629 -0.17 -3.85 18.45
N PRO A 630 0.56 -3.00 19.20
CA PRO A 630 1.09 -1.75 18.70
C PRO A 630 2.06 -1.96 17.54
N THR A 631 2.13 -0.98 16.64
CA THR A 631 3.10 -0.92 15.53
C THR A 631 4.54 -0.99 16.01
N ALA A 632 4.85 -0.48 17.21
CA ALA A 632 6.17 -0.50 17.82
C ALA A 632 6.81 -1.89 18.01
N LEU A 633 6.01 -2.96 17.93
CA LEU A 633 6.49 -4.34 18.03
C LEU A 633 6.72 -5.02 16.68
N ASP A 634 6.50 -4.29 15.57
CA ASP A 634 6.67 -4.83 14.23
C ASP A 634 8.16 -5.07 13.89
N TYR A 635 8.45 -5.33 12.61
CA TYR A 635 9.81 -5.58 12.15
C TYR A 635 10.57 -4.31 11.74
N ASN A 636 9.89 -3.18 11.54
CA ASN A 636 10.46 -1.95 11.03
C ASN A 636 11.40 -1.32 12.07
N THR A 637 12.39 -0.56 11.62
CA THR A 637 13.30 0.22 12.46
C THR A 637 13.08 1.74 12.33
N ASP A 638 12.21 2.14 11.40
CA ASP A 638 11.75 3.51 11.26
C ASP A 638 11.15 4.03 12.56
N PHE A 639 11.47 5.28 12.91
CA PHE A 639 10.90 5.97 14.08
C PHE A 639 11.06 5.19 15.42
N THR A 640 12.07 4.33 15.53
CA THR A 640 12.25 3.45 16.69
C THR A 640 13.48 3.87 17.51
N THR A 641 13.25 4.44 18.70
CA THR A 641 14.29 4.75 19.69
C THR A 641 14.33 3.74 20.84
N ASP A 642 13.20 3.11 21.14
CA ASP A 642 13.02 2.00 22.07
C ASP A 642 12.58 0.76 21.26
N ASP A 643 13.55 -0.03 20.81
CA ASP A 643 13.31 -1.18 19.93
C ASP A 643 12.76 -2.39 20.69
N ARG A 644 11.47 -2.67 20.49
CA ARG A 644 10.73 -3.76 21.14
C ARG A 644 10.61 -5.01 20.28
N TYR A 645 11.44 -5.13 19.24
CA TYR A 645 11.45 -6.30 18.37
C TYR A 645 11.69 -7.61 19.13
N ALA A 646 10.87 -8.61 18.80
CA ALA A 646 11.09 -10.01 19.16
C ALA A 646 10.73 -10.92 17.96
N PRO A 647 11.48 -12.00 17.72
CA PRO A 647 11.23 -12.98 16.65
C PRO A 647 10.07 -13.94 17.01
N THR A 648 8.98 -13.39 17.54
CA THR A 648 7.75 -14.07 17.94
C THR A 648 6.66 -13.86 16.88
N PRO A 649 5.58 -14.67 16.87
CA PRO A 649 4.46 -14.44 15.94
C PRO A 649 3.74 -13.09 16.14
N PHE A 650 3.85 -12.48 17.32
CA PHE A 650 3.15 -11.23 17.62
C PHE A 650 3.64 -10.06 16.77
N ARG A 651 2.70 -9.33 16.18
CA ARG A 651 2.92 -8.23 15.23
C ARG A 651 3.83 -8.64 14.06
N ALA A 652 3.63 -9.85 13.53
CA ALA A 652 4.23 -10.30 12.28
C ALA A 652 3.60 -9.60 11.07
N SER A 653 2.36 -9.14 11.23
CA SER A 653 1.54 -8.42 10.26
C SER A 653 0.64 -7.42 11.00
N ASP A 654 -0.12 -6.63 10.28
CA ASP A 654 -1.28 -5.87 10.76
C ASP A 654 -2.59 -6.66 10.65
N HIS A 655 -2.59 -7.82 9.99
CA HIS A 655 -3.72 -8.73 9.85
C HIS A 655 -3.57 -10.00 10.68
N ASP A 656 -4.61 -10.41 11.40
CA ASP A 656 -4.63 -11.71 12.09
C ASP A 656 -4.90 -12.88 11.11
N PRO A 657 -4.21 -14.03 11.25
CA PRO A 657 -4.50 -15.21 10.44
C PRO A 657 -5.82 -15.88 10.82
N VAL A 658 -6.54 -16.35 9.81
CA VAL A 658 -7.75 -17.17 9.93
C VAL A 658 -7.37 -18.65 9.80
N LEU A 659 -7.94 -19.51 10.65
CA LEU A 659 -7.68 -20.95 10.70
C LEU A 659 -9.01 -21.73 10.63
N VAL A 660 -9.05 -22.78 9.82
CA VAL A 660 -10.21 -23.67 9.60
C VAL A 660 -9.78 -25.12 9.78
N GLY A 661 -10.56 -25.89 10.53
CA GLY A 661 -10.40 -27.34 10.67
C GLY A 661 -11.33 -28.10 9.74
N LEU A 662 -10.84 -29.15 9.08
CA LEU A 662 -11.58 -29.96 8.12
C LEU A 662 -11.54 -31.46 8.45
N ASN A 663 -12.69 -32.11 8.30
CA ASN A 663 -12.88 -33.56 8.28
C ASN A 663 -13.43 -33.97 6.93
N LEU A 664 -12.54 -34.07 5.94
CA LEU A 664 -12.96 -34.37 4.58
C LEU A 664 -13.55 -35.79 4.49
N ALA A 665 -14.67 -35.91 3.81
CA ALA A 665 -15.27 -37.18 3.46
C ALA A 665 -14.29 -37.98 2.59
N ALA A 666 -14.23 -39.29 2.81
CA ALA A 666 -13.36 -40.14 2.01
C ALA A 666 -13.84 -40.18 0.55
N ASP A 667 -12.90 -40.15 -0.38
CA ASP A 667 -13.18 -40.21 -1.82
C ASP A 667 -12.30 -41.29 -2.49
N THR A 668 -12.67 -41.64 -3.71
CA THR A 668 -11.81 -42.34 -4.64
C THR A 668 -10.57 -41.50 -4.96
N ALA A 669 -9.42 -42.16 -5.10
CA ALA A 669 -8.19 -41.47 -5.43
C ALA A 669 -8.30 -40.82 -6.82
N VAL A 670 -8.23 -39.49 -6.86
CA VAL A 670 -8.13 -38.74 -8.10
C VAL A 670 -6.66 -38.53 -8.41
N VAL A 671 -6.23 -39.02 -9.57
CA VAL A 671 -4.90 -38.78 -10.11
C VAL A 671 -5.03 -37.78 -11.25
N GLU A 672 -4.30 -36.68 -11.20
CA GLU A 672 -4.14 -35.77 -12.32
C GLU A 672 -2.67 -35.34 -12.38
N PRO A 673 -2.03 -35.37 -13.55
CA PRO A 673 -0.66 -34.92 -13.70
C PRO A 673 -0.49 -33.42 -13.44
N ILE A 674 0.74 -33.03 -13.12
CA ILE A 674 1.16 -31.64 -12.91
C ILE A 674 2.36 -31.37 -13.81
N VAL A 675 2.31 -30.26 -14.52
CA VAL A 675 3.47 -29.74 -15.26
C VAL A 675 3.55 -28.23 -15.10
N SER A 676 4.73 -27.72 -14.79
CA SER A 676 5.05 -26.30 -14.75
C SER A 676 6.37 -26.03 -15.47
N ALA A 677 6.48 -24.87 -16.09
CA ALA A 677 7.66 -24.45 -16.83
C ALA A 677 7.75 -22.92 -16.89
N THR A 678 8.99 -22.43 -16.91
CA THR A 678 9.33 -21.04 -17.19
C THR A 678 9.52 -20.87 -18.70
N ILE A 679 8.66 -20.06 -19.32
CA ILE A 679 8.67 -19.75 -20.76
C ILE A 679 8.93 -18.25 -20.87
N ALA A 680 10.11 -17.86 -21.36
CA ALA A 680 10.47 -16.46 -21.51
C ALA A 680 9.69 -15.82 -22.67
N ALA A 681 9.23 -14.58 -22.48
CA ALA A 681 8.34 -13.93 -23.44
C ALA A 681 9.04 -13.48 -24.74
N SER A 682 10.37 -13.52 -24.80
CA SER A 682 11.15 -13.05 -25.95
C SER A 682 12.31 -13.96 -26.31
N ALA A 683 12.62 -14.01 -27.60
CA ALA A 683 13.79 -14.69 -28.17
C ALA A 683 14.26 -13.96 -29.42
N LYS A 684 15.40 -14.36 -29.97
CA LYS A 684 15.89 -13.87 -31.26
C LYS A 684 16.11 -15.02 -32.24
N THR A 685 15.92 -14.74 -33.53
CA THR A 685 16.14 -15.74 -34.58
C THR A 685 17.59 -16.23 -34.58
N GLY A 686 17.81 -17.54 -34.59
CA GLY A 686 19.16 -18.11 -34.60
C GLY A 686 19.85 -18.20 -33.22
N ASP A 687 19.31 -17.55 -32.18
CA ASP A 687 19.80 -17.71 -30.81
C ASP A 687 19.27 -19.01 -30.19
N THR A 688 20.01 -19.57 -29.23
CA THR A 688 19.51 -20.68 -28.41
C THR A 688 18.47 -20.14 -27.43
N TYR A 689 17.23 -20.60 -27.57
CA TYR A 689 16.13 -20.36 -26.66
C TYR A 689 15.95 -21.56 -25.73
N SER A 690 15.55 -21.34 -24.47
CA SER A 690 15.37 -22.42 -23.49
C SER A 690 14.05 -22.26 -22.72
N VAL A 691 13.35 -23.38 -22.55
CA VAL A 691 12.20 -23.53 -21.66
C VAL A 691 12.65 -24.37 -20.48
N ASP A 692 12.51 -23.86 -19.26
CA ASP A 692 12.91 -24.59 -18.06
C ASP A 692 11.69 -25.24 -17.41
N ILE A 693 11.60 -26.57 -17.46
CA ILE A 693 10.52 -27.33 -16.84
C ILE A 693 10.79 -27.38 -15.34
N THR A 694 10.01 -26.65 -14.56
CA THR A 694 10.20 -26.49 -13.11
C THR A 694 9.47 -27.57 -12.30
N GLU A 695 8.47 -28.22 -12.88
CA GLU A 695 7.77 -29.35 -12.28
C GLU A 695 7.22 -30.30 -13.33
N ALA A 696 7.36 -31.61 -13.10
CA ALA A 696 6.81 -32.67 -13.94
C ALA A 696 6.42 -33.87 -13.07
N THR A 697 5.17 -33.90 -12.60
CA THR A 697 4.67 -34.93 -11.66
C THR A 697 3.52 -35.71 -12.32
N PRO A 698 3.60 -37.04 -12.47
CA PRO A 698 2.56 -37.82 -13.15
C PRO A 698 1.24 -37.92 -12.37
N GLY A 699 1.28 -37.72 -11.04
CA GLY A 699 0.11 -37.70 -10.15
C GLY A 699 -0.20 -39.06 -9.51
N GLY A 700 -0.40 -39.06 -8.18
CA GLY A 700 -0.64 -40.26 -7.39
C GLY A 700 0.38 -41.37 -7.63
N ALA A 701 -0.11 -42.61 -7.86
CA ALA A 701 0.73 -43.78 -8.13
C ALA A 701 1.05 -44.00 -9.62
N THR A 702 0.70 -43.06 -10.51
CA THR A 702 0.95 -43.21 -11.95
C THR A 702 2.41 -42.93 -12.31
N THR A 703 2.85 -43.40 -13.47
CA THR A 703 4.20 -43.11 -14.01
C THR A 703 4.08 -42.17 -15.21
N MET A 704 5.12 -41.37 -15.46
CA MET A 704 5.15 -40.49 -16.63
C MET A 704 5.45 -41.30 -17.89
N THR A 705 4.60 -41.19 -18.91
CA THR A 705 4.75 -41.87 -20.21
C THR A 705 5.36 -40.97 -21.27
N SER A 706 5.08 -39.66 -21.25
CA SER A 706 5.74 -38.69 -22.13
C SER A 706 5.83 -37.29 -21.50
N LEU A 707 6.85 -36.53 -21.90
CA LEU A 707 7.02 -35.11 -21.62
C LEU A 707 7.52 -34.41 -22.90
N THR A 708 6.67 -33.58 -23.49
CA THR A 708 6.92 -32.96 -24.79
C THR A 708 6.85 -31.44 -24.72
N VAL A 709 7.68 -30.76 -25.50
CA VAL A 709 7.62 -29.31 -25.74
C VAL A 709 7.27 -29.09 -27.21
N ASP A 710 6.10 -28.52 -27.48
CA ASP A 710 5.74 -27.96 -28.79
C ASP A 710 6.21 -26.51 -28.84
N TRP A 711 7.03 -26.15 -29.82
CA TRP A 711 7.63 -24.83 -29.93
C TRP A 711 6.73 -23.81 -30.62
N GLY A 712 5.61 -24.25 -31.19
CA GLY A 712 4.65 -23.42 -31.91
C GLY A 712 5.05 -23.09 -33.35
N ASP A 713 6.23 -23.51 -33.80
CA ASP A 713 6.75 -23.32 -35.17
C ASP A 713 6.65 -24.58 -36.04
N GLY A 714 5.87 -25.57 -35.57
CA GLY A 714 5.70 -26.88 -36.21
C GLY A 714 6.74 -27.92 -35.79
N THR A 715 7.70 -27.57 -34.93
CA THR A 715 8.65 -28.51 -34.35
C THR A 715 8.29 -28.90 -32.91
N THR A 716 8.65 -30.12 -32.52
CA THR A 716 8.45 -30.62 -31.15
C THR A 716 9.70 -31.29 -30.63
N ALA A 717 9.93 -31.18 -29.32
CA ALA A 717 10.96 -31.93 -28.62
C ALA A 717 10.30 -32.91 -27.63
N THR A 718 10.77 -34.15 -27.60
CA THR A 718 10.46 -35.10 -26.52
C THR A 718 11.69 -35.20 -25.64
N THR A 719 11.51 -35.05 -24.32
CA THR A 719 12.62 -35.10 -23.37
C THR A 719 12.50 -36.33 -22.47
N ALA A 720 13.64 -36.88 -22.06
CA ALA A 720 13.66 -37.92 -21.03
C ALA A 720 13.28 -37.33 -19.67
N ALA A 721 12.79 -38.17 -18.77
CA ALA A 721 12.05 -37.75 -17.58
C ALA A 721 12.75 -36.72 -16.68
N GLY A 722 12.04 -35.63 -16.34
CA GLY A 722 12.39 -34.78 -15.20
C GLY A 722 12.08 -33.29 -15.39
N THR A 723 12.63 -32.50 -14.49
CA THR A 723 12.70 -31.03 -14.53
C THR A 723 14.02 -30.58 -15.18
N GLY A 724 14.05 -29.39 -15.77
CA GLY A 724 15.25 -28.78 -16.33
C GLY A 724 15.04 -28.13 -17.71
N PRO A 725 16.13 -27.56 -18.28
CA PRO A 725 16.06 -26.81 -19.52
C PRO A 725 15.91 -27.72 -20.75
N VAL A 726 15.00 -27.33 -21.64
CA VAL A 726 14.84 -27.86 -22.99
C VAL A 726 15.14 -26.73 -23.96
N THR A 727 16.03 -26.94 -24.93
CA THR A 727 16.50 -25.88 -25.83
C THR A 727 15.94 -25.99 -27.24
N HIS A 728 15.81 -24.85 -27.92
CA HIS A 728 15.36 -24.71 -29.31
C HIS A 728 16.03 -23.52 -30.00
N THR A 729 15.90 -23.45 -31.33
CA THR A 729 16.33 -22.28 -32.12
C THR A 729 15.25 -21.94 -33.12
N TYR A 730 14.69 -20.74 -33.01
CA TYR A 730 13.69 -20.25 -33.95
C TYR A 730 14.35 -19.76 -35.24
N ALA A 731 13.90 -20.31 -36.38
CA ALA A 731 14.41 -19.95 -37.71
C ALA A 731 13.77 -18.67 -38.29
N ALA A 732 12.60 -18.28 -37.79
CA ALA A 732 11.85 -17.12 -38.27
C ALA A 732 11.40 -16.23 -37.11
N ALA A 733 11.29 -14.93 -37.37
CA ALA A 733 10.69 -14.00 -36.45
C ALA A 733 9.16 -14.18 -36.45
N GLY A 734 8.52 -13.91 -35.31
CA GLY A 734 7.09 -14.09 -35.13
C GLY A 734 6.73 -14.38 -33.68
N THR A 735 5.43 -14.49 -33.41
CA THR A 735 4.92 -14.92 -32.11
C THR A 735 4.58 -16.40 -32.17
N PHE A 736 5.22 -17.22 -31.33
CA PHE A 736 4.99 -18.65 -31.24
C PHE A 736 4.41 -19.03 -29.88
N THR A 737 3.46 -19.96 -29.87
CA THR A 737 2.88 -20.50 -28.63
C THR A 737 3.61 -21.77 -28.26
N VAL A 738 4.44 -21.71 -27.22
CA VAL A 738 5.12 -22.88 -26.67
C VAL A 738 4.15 -23.63 -25.76
N VAL A 739 4.07 -24.96 -25.89
CA VAL A 739 3.23 -25.82 -25.06
C VAL A 739 4.03 -27.00 -24.53
N VAL A 740 4.23 -27.05 -23.21
CA VAL A 740 4.77 -28.20 -22.50
C VAL A 740 3.63 -29.13 -22.11
N THR A 741 3.71 -30.41 -22.46
CA THR A 741 2.69 -31.42 -22.17
C THR A 741 3.31 -32.63 -21.47
N LEU A 742 2.78 -32.98 -20.30
CA LEU A 742 3.07 -34.24 -19.61
C LEU A 742 1.91 -35.22 -19.87
N THR A 743 2.21 -36.49 -20.17
CA THR A 743 1.24 -37.59 -20.19
C THR A 743 1.64 -38.65 -19.17
N ASN A 744 0.66 -39.19 -18.42
CA ASN A 744 0.90 -40.25 -17.44
C ASN A 744 0.43 -41.64 -17.96
N SER A 745 0.67 -42.69 -17.17
CA SER A 745 0.32 -44.08 -17.49
C SER A 745 -1.18 -44.37 -17.47
N ALA A 746 -2.00 -43.42 -16.96
CA ALA A 746 -3.45 -43.48 -17.06
C ALA A 746 -3.98 -42.76 -18.32
N GLY A 747 -3.10 -42.25 -19.19
CA GLY A 747 -3.45 -41.51 -20.41
C GLY A 747 -3.93 -40.08 -20.16
N GLN A 748 -3.76 -39.56 -18.94
CA GLN A 748 -4.13 -38.20 -18.59
C GLN A 748 -2.99 -37.23 -18.95
N THR A 749 -3.35 -35.99 -19.26
CA THR A 749 -2.39 -34.96 -19.65
C THR A 749 -2.46 -33.72 -18.76
N ALA A 750 -1.31 -33.09 -18.56
CA ALA A 750 -1.19 -31.75 -18.00
C ALA A 750 -0.42 -30.88 -18.98
N THR A 751 -0.83 -29.62 -19.11
CA THR A 751 -0.19 -28.67 -20.04
C THR A 751 0.18 -27.36 -19.37
N LYS A 752 1.28 -26.77 -19.82
CA LYS A 752 1.70 -25.39 -19.54
C LYS A 752 2.01 -24.71 -20.87
N ALA A 753 1.39 -23.56 -21.13
CA ALA A 753 1.61 -22.82 -22.36
C ALA A 753 2.11 -21.38 -22.09
N GLY A 754 2.82 -20.80 -23.04
CA GLY A 754 3.29 -19.42 -23.02
C GLY A 754 3.66 -18.93 -24.42
N ASN A 755 3.50 -17.64 -24.67
CA ASN A 755 3.85 -17.03 -25.95
C ASN A 755 5.28 -16.50 -25.92
N VAL A 756 6.02 -16.69 -27.02
CA VAL A 756 7.37 -16.19 -27.24
C VAL A 756 7.35 -15.28 -28.46
N ASN A 757 7.78 -14.03 -28.30
CA ASN A 757 7.99 -13.10 -29.40
C ASN A 757 9.44 -13.19 -29.88
N VAL A 758 9.64 -13.73 -31.08
CA VAL A 758 10.94 -13.92 -31.71
C VAL A 758 11.20 -12.75 -32.65
N THR A 759 12.26 -11.99 -32.39
CA THR A 759 12.68 -10.88 -33.25
C THR A 759 13.87 -11.29 -34.13
N THR A 760 14.03 -10.67 -35.30
CA THR A 760 15.20 -10.90 -36.14
C THR A 760 16.49 -10.45 -35.45
N THR A 761 17.55 -11.24 -35.61
CA THR A 761 18.89 -10.84 -35.18
C THR A 761 19.43 -9.80 -36.15
N VAL A 762 19.59 -8.56 -35.68
CA VAL A 762 20.32 -7.52 -36.43
C VAL A 762 21.79 -7.90 -36.40
N VAL A 763 22.30 -8.43 -37.51
CA VAL A 763 23.72 -8.74 -37.68
C VAL A 763 24.44 -7.43 -37.99
N VAL A 764 25.09 -6.83 -36.99
CA VAL A 764 26.12 -5.81 -37.23
C VAL A 764 27.39 -6.56 -37.63
N LEU A 765 27.73 -6.57 -38.92
CA LEU A 765 29.03 -7.09 -39.39
C LEU A 765 30.15 -6.12 -38.99
N PRO A 766 31.37 -6.61 -38.70
CA PRO A 766 32.49 -5.75 -38.33
C PRO A 766 32.86 -4.78 -39.47
N PRO A 767 33.33 -3.56 -39.12
CA PRO A 767 33.63 -2.51 -40.09
C PRO A 767 34.73 -2.94 -41.07
N GLY A 768 34.54 -2.60 -42.35
CA GLY A 768 35.60 -2.63 -43.36
C GLY A 768 36.71 -1.62 -43.03
N PRO A 769 37.84 -1.63 -43.77
CA PRO A 769 38.90 -0.63 -43.57
C PRO A 769 38.35 0.80 -43.67
N PRO A 770 38.85 1.77 -42.87
CA PRO A 770 38.31 3.12 -42.82
C PRO A 770 38.30 3.80 -44.19
N ASP A 771 37.15 4.31 -44.59
CA ASP A 771 36.92 5.10 -45.81
C ASP A 771 35.85 6.18 -45.51
N LEU A 772 35.54 7.05 -46.48
CA LEU A 772 34.51 8.08 -46.37
C LEU A 772 33.14 7.44 -46.04
N PHE A 773 32.38 8.03 -45.12
CA PHE A 773 31.05 7.56 -44.75
C PHE A 773 30.09 8.73 -44.45
N PHE A 774 28.78 8.48 -44.45
CA PHE A 774 27.75 9.45 -44.06
C PHE A 774 27.79 9.69 -42.55
N SER A 775 28.08 10.92 -42.12
CA SER A 775 28.07 11.31 -40.70
C SER A 775 26.75 11.91 -40.25
N GLU A 776 25.99 12.53 -41.16
CA GLU A 776 24.72 13.16 -40.83
C GLU A 776 23.74 13.13 -42.02
N TYR A 777 22.46 12.93 -41.73
CA TYR A 777 21.34 13.00 -42.66
C TYR A 777 20.25 13.85 -42.03
N VAL A 778 19.81 14.87 -42.75
CA VAL A 778 18.82 15.83 -42.28
C VAL A 778 17.60 15.79 -43.18
N GLU A 779 16.47 15.37 -42.64
CA GLU A 779 15.14 15.61 -43.22
C GLU A 779 14.37 16.59 -42.33
N GLY A 780 14.62 17.88 -42.54
CA GLY A 780 13.94 18.98 -41.86
C GLY A 780 12.66 19.42 -42.55
N SER A 781 12.08 20.51 -42.05
CA SER A 781 10.88 21.10 -42.63
C SER A 781 11.17 21.74 -44.00
N SER A 782 10.18 21.66 -44.90
CA SER A 782 10.28 22.21 -46.26
C SER A 782 11.53 21.70 -47.01
N ASN A 783 12.44 22.59 -47.40
CA ASN A 783 13.66 22.26 -48.13
C ASN A 783 14.89 22.16 -47.22
N ASN A 784 14.75 22.12 -45.89
CA ASN A 784 15.88 21.93 -44.97
C ASN A 784 16.38 20.48 -45.02
N LYS A 785 17.02 20.12 -46.12
CA LYS A 785 17.53 18.77 -46.38
C LYS A 785 19.02 18.83 -46.65
N ALA A 786 19.78 17.98 -45.98
CA ALA A 786 21.23 17.92 -46.11
C ALA A 786 21.77 16.53 -45.78
N ILE A 787 22.92 16.21 -46.35
CA ILE A 787 23.73 15.04 -46.00
C ILE A 787 25.17 15.48 -45.78
N GLU A 788 25.82 14.90 -44.78
CA GLU A 788 27.23 15.13 -44.47
C GLU A 788 28.03 13.85 -44.66
N LEU A 789 29.20 13.99 -45.28
CA LEU A 789 30.21 12.94 -45.38
C LEU A 789 31.40 13.30 -44.50
N TYR A 790 31.98 12.31 -43.84
CA TYR A 790 33.14 12.46 -42.96
C TYR A 790 34.31 11.58 -43.41
N ASN A 791 35.53 12.13 -43.33
CA ASN A 791 36.77 11.39 -43.53
C ASN A 791 37.36 10.93 -42.18
N PRO A 792 37.17 9.65 -41.77
CA PRO A 792 37.76 9.12 -40.54
C PRO A 792 39.24 8.75 -40.66
N THR A 793 39.82 8.84 -41.86
CA THR A 793 41.18 8.36 -42.10
C THR A 793 42.22 9.38 -41.62
N ALA A 794 43.45 8.90 -41.36
CA ALA A 794 44.57 9.76 -40.98
C ALA A 794 45.17 10.57 -42.15
N SER A 795 44.64 10.42 -43.37
CA SER A 795 45.15 11.05 -44.59
C SER A 795 44.06 11.82 -45.33
N ALA A 796 44.45 12.78 -46.16
CA ALA A 796 43.48 13.45 -47.03
C ALA A 796 42.95 12.46 -48.09
N ILE A 797 41.65 12.46 -48.33
CA ILE A 797 41.00 11.63 -49.37
C ILE A 797 40.84 12.46 -50.64
N ASP A 798 41.19 11.90 -51.79
CA ASP A 798 40.81 12.44 -53.10
C ASP A 798 39.36 12.05 -53.42
N LEU A 799 38.49 13.05 -53.55
CA LEU A 799 37.06 12.85 -53.79
C LEU A 799 36.72 12.54 -55.25
N SER A 800 37.67 12.60 -56.18
CA SER A 800 37.44 12.39 -57.62
C SER A 800 36.84 11.02 -57.98
N LEU A 801 37.02 10.03 -57.10
CA LEU A 801 36.50 8.68 -57.27
C LEU A 801 35.12 8.48 -56.62
N TYR A 802 34.60 9.47 -55.90
CA TYR A 802 33.43 9.31 -55.05
C TYR A 802 32.20 9.95 -55.67
N ALA A 803 31.04 9.32 -55.45
CA ALA A 803 29.75 9.90 -55.80
C ALA A 803 28.71 9.54 -54.74
N VAL A 804 27.80 10.49 -54.47
CA VAL A 804 26.56 10.20 -53.74
C VAL A 804 25.44 10.01 -54.75
N LYS A 805 24.60 9.00 -54.52
CA LYS A 805 23.46 8.69 -55.37
C LYS A 805 22.18 8.57 -54.57
N LEU A 806 21.13 9.17 -55.08
CA LEU A 806 19.76 9.11 -54.57
C LEU A 806 18.96 8.08 -55.36
N TYR A 807 18.15 7.28 -54.68
CA TYR A 807 17.26 6.27 -55.24
C TYR A 807 15.86 6.52 -54.67
N SER A 808 15.05 7.27 -55.42
CA SER A 808 13.75 7.69 -54.88
C SER A 808 12.67 6.62 -54.96
N ASN A 809 11.81 6.55 -53.95
CA ASN A 809 10.61 5.70 -53.88
C ASN A 809 10.87 4.24 -54.27
N GLY A 810 11.87 3.60 -53.64
CA GLY A 810 12.24 2.21 -53.90
C GLY A 810 12.93 1.92 -55.24
N ALA A 811 13.45 2.95 -55.94
CA ALA A 811 14.13 2.75 -57.22
C ALA A 811 15.38 1.84 -57.12
N THR A 812 15.61 1.05 -58.17
CA THR A 812 16.83 0.23 -58.34
C THR A 812 17.93 0.94 -59.14
N ALA A 813 17.60 2.07 -59.78
CA ALA A 813 18.52 2.94 -60.50
C ALA A 813 18.52 4.34 -59.87
N PRO A 814 19.66 5.06 -59.87
CA PRO A 814 19.75 6.35 -59.21
C PRO A 814 18.91 7.41 -59.94
N THR A 815 18.10 8.15 -59.19
CA THR A 815 17.28 9.28 -59.66
C THR A 815 18.06 10.58 -59.66
N SER A 816 19.09 10.69 -58.82
CA SER A 816 20.06 11.78 -58.83
C SER A 816 21.45 11.26 -58.50
N THR A 817 22.49 11.92 -59.02
CA THR A 817 23.88 11.57 -58.77
C THR A 817 24.71 12.84 -58.61
N GLN A 818 25.47 12.92 -57.53
CA GLN A 818 26.43 13.96 -57.26
C GLN A 818 27.83 13.35 -57.28
N ALA A 819 28.58 13.59 -58.36
CA ALA A 819 30.02 13.32 -58.37
C ALA A 819 30.72 14.31 -57.44
N LEU A 820 31.66 13.82 -56.63
CA LEU A 820 32.45 14.64 -55.72
C LEU A 820 33.78 15.02 -56.39
N SER A 821 34.43 16.05 -55.88
CA SER A 821 35.73 16.51 -56.37
C SER A 821 36.49 17.28 -55.29
N GLY A 822 37.80 17.44 -55.48
CA GLY A 822 38.69 18.07 -54.50
C GLY A 822 39.28 17.05 -53.52
N SER A 823 39.88 17.56 -52.46
CA SER A 823 40.49 16.74 -51.41
C SER A 823 39.90 17.08 -50.04
N LEU A 824 39.53 16.06 -49.27
CA LEU A 824 38.98 16.21 -47.93
C LEU A 824 40.05 15.81 -46.90
N PRO A 825 40.51 16.73 -46.03
CA PRO A 825 41.56 16.44 -45.05
C PRO A 825 41.08 15.41 -43.99
N PRO A 826 42.02 14.81 -43.21
CA PRO A 826 41.69 13.98 -42.05
C PRO A 826 40.72 14.68 -41.11
N GLY A 827 39.65 14.00 -40.70
CA GLY A 827 38.62 14.56 -39.81
C GLY A 827 37.76 15.67 -40.45
N GLY A 828 37.94 15.96 -41.75
CA GLY A 828 37.14 16.93 -42.47
C GLY A 828 35.76 16.39 -42.83
N THR A 829 34.79 17.29 -42.99
CA THR A 829 33.46 16.97 -43.53
C THR A 829 33.14 17.75 -44.80
N ILE A 830 32.20 17.22 -45.59
CA ILE A 830 31.57 17.90 -46.72
C ILE A 830 30.06 17.75 -46.61
N VAL A 831 29.35 18.86 -46.78
CA VAL A 831 27.88 18.90 -46.71
C VAL A 831 27.29 19.12 -48.09
N LEU A 832 26.37 18.25 -48.50
CA LEU A 832 25.52 18.42 -49.69
C LEU A 832 24.12 18.78 -49.22
N ALA A 833 23.61 19.96 -49.62
CA ALA A 833 22.32 20.45 -49.17
C ALA A 833 21.37 20.72 -50.33
N ASN A 834 20.08 20.75 -50.03
CA ASN A 834 19.08 21.20 -50.98
C ASN A 834 19.30 22.69 -51.31
N ALA A 835 19.16 23.07 -52.58
CA ALA A 835 19.33 24.46 -53.00
C ALA A 835 18.39 25.42 -52.25
N GLY A 836 17.18 24.96 -51.88
CA GLY A 836 16.21 25.73 -51.11
C GLY A 836 16.38 25.68 -49.59
N ALA A 837 17.39 24.98 -49.05
CA ALA A 837 17.61 24.89 -47.61
C ALA A 837 17.97 26.27 -47.01
N THR A 838 17.52 26.52 -45.79
CA THR A 838 17.87 27.76 -45.08
C THR A 838 19.35 27.78 -44.69
N ALA A 839 19.89 28.97 -44.40
CA ALA A 839 21.31 29.16 -44.11
C ALA A 839 21.85 28.29 -42.94
N ALA A 840 20.99 27.93 -41.98
CA ALA A 840 21.36 27.08 -40.86
C ALA A 840 21.81 25.68 -41.29
N PHE A 841 21.31 25.16 -42.43
CA PHE A 841 21.65 23.85 -42.97
C PHE A 841 22.72 23.92 -44.07
N LYS A 842 23.30 25.11 -44.30
CA LYS A 842 24.37 25.36 -45.26
C LYS A 842 25.60 25.97 -44.57
N PRO A 843 26.32 25.21 -43.72
CA PRO A 843 27.60 25.68 -43.18
C PRO A 843 28.59 26.05 -44.29
N ALA A 844 29.67 26.75 -43.94
CA ALA A 844 30.67 27.18 -44.90
C ALA A 844 31.26 25.96 -45.66
N GLY A 845 31.24 26.01 -46.99
CA GLY A 845 31.71 24.91 -47.85
C GLY A 845 30.63 23.94 -48.31
N THR A 846 29.36 24.12 -47.93
CA THR A 846 28.23 23.34 -48.45
C THR A 846 28.10 23.45 -49.98
N GLN A 847 27.76 22.33 -50.62
CA GLN A 847 27.43 22.28 -52.04
C GLN A 847 25.93 22.05 -52.22
N ASP A 848 25.30 22.85 -53.10
CA ASP A 848 23.92 22.60 -53.50
C ASP A 848 23.86 21.35 -54.38
N SER A 849 23.00 20.39 -54.02
CA SER A 849 22.94 19.13 -54.74
C SER A 849 21.53 18.55 -54.87
N GLY A 850 21.26 17.96 -56.03
CA GLY A 850 19.99 17.27 -56.32
C GLY A 850 19.80 15.97 -55.55
N VAL A 851 20.86 15.41 -54.96
CA VAL A 851 20.74 14.22 -54.09
C VAL A 851 20.06 14.54 -52.76
N ALA A 852 20.02 15.82 -52.36
CA ALA A 852 19.31 16.30 -51.17
C ALA A 852 17.82 16.61 -51.44
N ASN A 853 17.23 15.99 -52.47
CA ASN A 853 15.80 16.04 -52.74
C ASN A 853 15.04 14.83 -52.15
N PHE A 854 15.68 14.02 -51.31
CA PHE A 854 15.06 12.87 -50.66
C PHE A 854 13.87 13.23 -49.77
N ASN A 855 12.91 12.34 -49.62
CA ASN A 855 11.91 12.30 -48.55
C ASN A 855 11.96 10.91 -47.91
N GLY A 856 11.55 10.75 -46.64
CA GLY A 856 11.94 9.66 -45.74
C GLY A 856 11.93 8.20 -46.24
N ASP A 857 11.29 7.89 -47.37
CA ASP A 857 11.27 6.61 -48.08
C ASP A 857 12.34 6.45 -49.19
N ASP A 858 13.22 7.44 -49.37
CA ASP A 858 14.28 7.43 -50.38
C ASP A 858 15.62 6.89 -49.85
N ALA A 859 16.26 6.01 -50.62
CA ALA A 859 17.58 5.47 -50.29
C ALA A 859 18.72 6.33 -50.86
N LEU A 860 19.83 6.38 -50.14
CA LEU A 860 21.08 7.02 -50.55
C LEU A 860 22.23 6.02 -50.49
N THR A 861 23.17 6.14 -51.43
CA THR A 861 24.45 5.43 -51.36
C THR A 861 25.60 6.40 -51.55
N LEU A 862 26.70 6.10 -50.87
CA LEU A 862 28.01 6.66 -51.13
C LEU A 862 28.82 5.58 -51.85
N GLU A 863 29.33 5.91 -53.03
CA GLU A 863 30.09 4.99 -53.87
C GLU A 863 31.50 5.49 -54.14
N LYS A 864 32.45 4.57 -54.21
CA LYS A 864 33.83 4.78 -54.65
C LYS A 864 34.11 3.94 -55.89
N SER A 865 34.43 4.58 -57.01
CA SER A 865 34.65 3.92 -58.31
C SER A 865 33.52 2.96 -58.70
N GLY A 866 32.27 3.32 -58.37
CA GLY A 866 31.08 2.51 -58.67
C GLY A 866 30.75 1.41 -57.65
N THR A 867 31.52 1.29 -56.56
CA THR A 867 31.26 0.33 -55.46
C THR A 867 30.65 1.06 -54.28
N VAL A 868 29.54 0.56 -53.73
CA VAL A 868 28.90 1.13 -52.52
C VAL A 868 29.80 0.90 -51.30
N ILE A 869 30.09 1.97 -50.58
CA ILE A 869 30.89 1.95 -49.35
C ILE A 869 30.08 2.42 -48.13
N ASP A 870 28.98 3.13 -48.34
CA ASP A 870 28.02 3.47 -47.30
C ASP A 870 26.61 3.69 -47.86
N ARG A 871 25.61 3.67 -47.00
CA ARG A 871 24.21 3.86 -47.38
C ARG A 871 23.34 4.45 -46.26
N ILE A 872 22.21 5.01 -46.68
CA ILE A 872 21.03 5.28 -45.85
C ILE A 872 19.84 4.67 -46.58
N GLY A 873 19.04 3.85 -45.90
CA GLY A 873 17.96 3.09 -46.54
C GLY A 873 18.43 1.85 -47.32
N GLN A 874 17.52 1.31 -48.12
CA GLN A 874 17.71 0.07 -48.88
C GLN A 874 17.36 0.30 -50.35
N VAL A 875 18.34 0.10 -51.24
CA VAL A 875 18.14 0.24 -52.70
C VAL A 875 17.19 -0.85 -53.19
N GLY A 876 16.20 -0.46 -54.00
CA GLY A 876 15.20 -1.38 -54.55
C GLY A 876 14.07 -1.77 -53.59
N PHE A 877 14.00 -1.16 -52.41
CA PHE A 877 12.95 -1.40 -51.42
C PHE A 877 12.29 -0.09 -51.00
N ASP A 878 10.95 -0.06 -51.02
CA ASP A 878 10.14 1.06 -50.55
C ASP A 878 9.60 0.73 -49.14
N PRO A 879 9.98 1.48 -48.09
CA PRO A 879 9.50 1.26 -46.72
C PRO A 879 8.08 1.82 -46.47
N GLY A 880 7.44 2.40 -47.50
CA GLY A 880 6.12 3.03 -47.43
C GLY A 880 6.21 4.54 -47.22
N THR A 881 6.65 4.99 -46.04
CA THR A 881 6.79 6.43 -45.74
C THR A 881 8.14 6.80 -45.14
N GLU A 882 8.72 5.88 -44.37
CA GLU A 882 9.94 6.12 -43.59
C GLU A 882 10.59 4.78 -43.21
N TRP A 883 11.91 4.75 -43.08
CA TRP A 883 12.56 3.72 -42.26
C TRP A 883 12.47 4.16 -40.80
N LYS A 884 11.72 3.41 -39.99
CA LYS A 884 11.54 3.70 -38.57
C LYS A 884 11.79 2.49 -37.69
N SER A 885 12.60 2.69 -36.67
CA SER A 885 12.96 1.67 -35.68
C SER A 885 12.06 1.72 -34.45
N ALA A 886 12.05 0.67 -33.65
CA ALA A 886 11.18 0.53 -32.47
C ALA A 886 11.43 1.57 -31.38
N ASN A 887 12.62 2.18 -31.34
CA ASN A 887 12.96 3.25 -30.39
C ASN A 887 12.54 4.66 -30.89
N GLY A 888 11.92 4.75 -32.08
CA GLY A 888 11.40 6.00 -32.64
C GLY A 888 12.36 6.75 -33.57
N ALA A 889 13.58 6.26 -33.82
CA ALA A 889 14.48 6.85 -34.80
C ALA A 889 13.91 6.66 -36.22
N SER A 890 13.85 7.73 -37.00
CA SER A 890 13.23 7.75 -38.32
C SER A 890 14.06 8.53 -39.34
N THR A 891 13.97 8.16 -40.61
CA THR A 891 14.41 9.00 -41.72
C THR A 891 13.48 10.20 -41.92
N LEU A 892 12.16 10.05 -41.73
CA LEU A 892 11.20 11.13 -41.93
C LEU A 892 11.19 12.14 -40.77
N ASN A 893 11.24 13.43 -41.11
CA ASN A 893 11.11 14.56 -40.18
C ASN A 893 12.09 14.50 -38.99
N GLN A 894 13.32 14.03 -39.22
CA GLN A 894 14.35 13.92 -38.18
C GLN A 894 15.73 14.19 -38.77
N THR A 895 16.67 14.44 -37.87
CA THR A 895 18.10 14.42 -38.18
C THR A 895 18.71 13.15 -37.63
N LEU A 896 19.35 12.36 -38.48
CA LEU A 896 20.09 11.17 -38.11
C LEU A 896 21.58 11.52 -38.08
N ARG A 897 22.21 11.36 -36.91
CA ARG A 897 23.66 11.54 -36.74
C ARG A 897 24.32 10.19 -36.50
N ARG A 898 25.42 9.94 -37.19
CA ARG A 898 26.17 8.70 -37.00
C ARG A 898 26.69 8.63 -35.56
N LYS A 899 26.58 7.47 -34.91
CA LYS A 899 27.12 7.27 -33.56
C LYS A 899 28.66 7.32 -33.60
N PRO A 900 29.35 7.94 -32.61
CA PRO A 900 30.81 8.00 -32.56
C PRO A 900 31.51 6.64 -32.60
N THR A 901 30.86 5.59 -32.11
CA THR A 901 31.37 4.21 -32.14
C THR A 901 31.39 3.57 -33.53
N ILE A 902 30.76 4.21 -34.54
CA ILE A 902 30.73 3.72 -35.91
C ILE A 902 31.83 4.40 -36.71
N THR A 903 32.88 3.63 -37.02
CA THR A 903 34.11 4.12 -37.66
C THR A 903 34.19 3.84 -39.16
N SER A 904 33.18 3.21 -39.76
CA SER A 904 33.08 2.94 -41.20
C SER A 904 31.63 2.94 -41.70
N GLY A 905 31.46 3.05 -43.02
CA GLY A 905 30.15 2.93 -43.69
C GLY A 905 29.59 1.50 -43.75
N ASP A 906 28.31 1.38 -44.12
CA ASP A 906 27.63 0.12 -44.44
C ASP A 906 27.58 -0.10 -45.98
N PRO A 907 28.39 -1.02 -46.53
CA PRO A 907 28.52 -1.20 -47.98
C PRO A 907 27.40 -2.04 -48.62
N ASN A 908 26.33 -2.42 -47.91
CA ASN A 908 25.39 -3.45 -48.36
C ASN A 908 24.03 -2.89 -48.80
N PRO A 909 23.88 -2.22 -49.95
CA PRO A 909 22.67 -1.48 -50.33
C PRO A 909 21.38 -2.31 -50.37
N GLY A 910 21.46 -3.64 -50.49
CA GLY A 910 20.31 -4.54 -50.61
C GLY A 910 19.78 -5.14 -49.30
N ILE A 911 20.41 -4.88 -48.15
CA ILE A 911 19.97 -5.45 -46.85
C ILE A 911 18.92 -4.55 -46.18
N ALA A 912 18.08 -5.08 -45.30
CA ALA A 912 17.18 -4.26 -44.49
C ALA A 912 17.94 -3.15 -43.75
N PHE A 913 17.36 -1.95 -43.70
CA PHE A 913 17.96 -0.79 -43.04
C PHE A 913 17.25 -0.51 -41.70
N ASP A 914 18.02 -0.47 -40.61
CA ASP A 914 17.55 -0.13 -39.26
C ASP A 914 18.19 1.19 -38.83
N THR A 915 17.37 2.23 -38.65
CA THR A 915 17.83 3.56 -38.25
C THR A 915 18.52 3.55 -36.89
N ALA A 916 18.09 2.70 -35.94
CA ALA A 916 18.67 2.69 -34.59
C ALA A 916 20.04 2.01 -34.51
N ALA A 917 20.41 1.21 -35.51
CA ALA A 917 21.61 0.38 -35.45
C ALA A 917 22.89 1.24 -35.39
N GLN A 918 22.98 2.26 -36.24
CA GLN A 918 24.20 3.06 -36.43
C GLN A 918 24.00 4.56 -36.21
N TRP A 919 22.77 5.01 -35.96
CA TRP A 919 22.41 6.42 -35.91
C TRP A 919 21.74 6.79 -34.59
N ASP A 920 22.06 7.99 -34.11
CA ASP A 920 21.28 8.72 -33.12
C ASP A 920 20.26 9.60 -33.85
N SER A 921 19.04 9.63 -33.32
CA SER A 921 17.94 10.41 -33.87
C SER A 921 17.75 11.70 -33.06
N LEU A 922 17.64 12.80 -33.80
CA LEU A 922 17.43 14.15 -33.28
C LEU A 922 16.14 14.73 -33.87
N PRO A 923 15.49 15.68 -33.16
CA PRO A 923 14.26 16.32 -33.63
C PRO A 923 14.38 16.94 -35.02
N ILE A 924 13.23 17.10 -35.71
CA ILE A 924 13.14 17.84 -36.98
C ILE A 924 13.85 19.20 -36.89
N ASP A 925 14.46 19.63 -38.00
CA ASP A 925 15.18 20.91 -38.13
C ASP A 925 16.41 21.07 -37.21
N THR A 926 16.97 19.97 -36.72
CA THR A 926 18.26 20.02 -36.00
C THR A 926 19.41 20.16 -37.00
N SER A 927 19.95 21.38 -37.14
CA SER A 927 21.15 21.67 -37.96
C SER A 927 22.45 21.64 -37.15
N ALA A 928 22.35 21.66 -35.82
CA ALA A 928 23.50 21.77 -34.93
C ALA A 928 24.34 20.49 -34.95
N GLY A 929 25.45 20.51 -35.69
CA GLY A 929 26.40 19.40 -35.87
C GLY A 929 26.99 19.35 -37.29
N LEU A 930 26.22 19.81 -38.28
CA LEU A 930 26.71 19.96 -39.67
C LEU A 930 27.98 20.80 -39.73
N GLY A 931 28.97 20.31 -40.47
CA GLY A 931 30.33 20.83 -40.56
C GLY A 931 31.33 20.16 -39.62
N SER A 932 30.93 19.14 -38.84
CA SER A 932 31.81 18.45 -37.89
C SER A 932 31.31 17.06 -37.50
N HIS A 933 32.24 16.11 -37.37
CA HIS A 933 31.93 14.79 -36.82
C HIS A 933 33.12 14.24 -36.03
N THR A 934 32.85 13.39 -35.04
CA THR A 934 33.86 12.75 -34.19
C THR A 934 33.58 11.26 -34.08
N VAL A 935 34.64 10.47 -34.16
CA VAL A 935 34.63 9.02 -33.93
C VAL A 935 35.45 8.69 -32.67
N ASP A 936 35.08 7.61 -31.97
CA ASP A 936 35.74 7.15 -30.72
C ASP A 936 37.13 6.53 -30.93
#